data_AF-A0A8K0PEK6-F1
#
_entry.id   AF-A0A8K0PEK6-F1
#
_cell.length_a   1.000
_cell.length_b   1.000
_cell.length_c   1.000
_cell.angle_alpha   90.00
_cell.angle_beta   90.00
_cell.angle_gamma   90.00
#
_symmetry.space_group_name_H-M   'P 1'
#
loop_
_entity.id
_entity.type
_entity.pdbx_description
1 polymer ?
#
loop_
_entity_poly.entity_id
_entity_poly.type
_entity_poly.pdbx_seq_one_letter_code
_entity_poly.pdbx_strand_id
1 'polypeptide(L)'
;MKGLSLPLVVLFSTSALATPRIDIERIRFKQPSKVNAGSLHNVHVEFFDSNFEGDFRLVHGDCDIQAPHERHHDIGTTLFRRESKPDRFVWIVPEDARHNGCLHAYHGSILIGRSQPIEVAKRLQRRQSIADVADYEGPWFEGVAFMQNKTNAPTFVSETKSKRIAIIGGGMSGLMTGLLLDSVGGRVRTKYLANSKPEDYQYQEMGPMRFPVSIRYANTNETLEIQDHKMVFQLAETLNRMNGNRTDLAVSFIPWIQSNANAPTNSRGGRLPNGQIPSAAQVRANPSLTGPAQPPPDAAAVSAASGSVSSFIGLTRERIASIAQNMYKAHKDAIARGLFAFSEAAYVRYELNQSANVTDFVAGTGNGDQWGDWYDSVYFSATAWRTTDKGIEMLPRAFVPMLRDRVTYGRKVEGLTYSSTTGNSTTGKIAINWRNDPFQQTPESEEYDYAIVAAPFTKVRLWRTPRYSSALSRAISTMNYSPSCKVALHYQTRFWEKLSPPILGGCGSTDIPGLGNICYPSYAINSSGPGVILGSYASGTAARSFAALSEADHVALVQRAIVEAHGPIAAEQSTGNYDRQCWETDEHQAGAWASPNAGQQDLYLPAYYQTEFKTIFIGEHTSYTHAWIFSALDSAVRGTVQLLLEQGLVDEAKQIVQEWMGRWIEI
;
A
#
# COMPACT_ATOMS: atom_id res chain seq x y z
N MET A 1 -48.61 -9.96 -79.77
CA MET A 1 -47.65 -10.03 -78.66
C MET A 1 -48.25 -9.33 -77.45
N LYS A 2 -48.06 -9.93 -76.26
CA LYS A 2 -48.33 -9.49 -74.87
C LYS A 2 -48.43 -7.95 -74.69
N GLY A 3 -49.26 -7.34 -73.85
CA GLY A 3 -50.15 -7.82 -72.78
C GLY A 3 -50.45 -6.67 -71.80
N LEU A 4 -51.47 -6.93 -70.97
CA LEU A 4 -51.77 -6.41 -69.63
C LEU A 4 -52.01 -4.90 -69.38
N SER A 5 -53.25 -4.68 -68.98
CA SER A 5 -53.83 -3.65 -68.10
C SER A 5 -53.19 -3.58 -66.71
N LEU A 6 -53.15 -2.37 -66.12
CA LEU A 6 -53.11 -2.18 -64.67
C LEU A 6 -53.93 -0.94 -64.23
N PRO A 7 -54.53 -0.95 -63.02
CA PRO A 7 -55.62 -0.06 -62.63
C PRO A 7 -55.19 1.12 -61.73
N LEU A 8 -56.08 2.10 -61.65
CA LEU A 8 -56.04 3.27 -60.79
C LEU A 8 -56.15 2.85 -59.30
N VAL A 9 -55.11 3.13 -58.50
CA VAL A 9 -55.15 2.95 -57.04
C VAL A 9 -55.36 4.31 -56.38
N VAL A 10 -56.48 4.45 -55.69
CA VAL A 10 -56.79 5.56 -54.78
C VAL A 10 -56.12 5.28 -53.44
N LEU A 11 -55.12 6.08 -53.07
CA LEU A 11 -54.50 6.07 -51.75
C LEU A 11 -55.28 6.99 -50.82
N PHE A 12 -55.99 6.40 -49.85
CA PHE A 12 -56.50 7.10 -48.68
C PHE A 12 -55.32 7.49 -47.78
N SER A 13 -55.07 8.79 -47.63
CA SER A 13 -54.18 9.33 -46.61
C SER A 13 -54.86 9.27 -45.24
N THR A 14 -54.52 8.27 -44.44
CA THR A 14 -54.80 8.29 -43.00
C THR A 14 -53.87 9.32 -42.35
N SER A 15 -54.41 10.50 -42.10
CA SER A 15 -53.78 11.49 -41.22
C SER A 15 -53.84 10.96 -39.79
N ALA A 16 -52.77 10.27 -39.38
CA ALA A 16 -52.53 10.01 -37.97
C ALA A 16 -52.31 11.36 -37.29
N LEU A 17 -53.28 11.76 -36.45
CA LEU A 17 -53.14 12.86 -35.51
C LEU A 17 -51.96 12.56 -34.59
N ALA A 18 -50.79 13.10 -34.92
CA ALA A 18 -49.69 13.22 -33.97
C ALA A 18 -50.15 14.18 -32.88
N THR A 19 -50.56 13.62 -31.74
CA THR A 19 -50.70 14.41 -30.52
C THR A 19 -49.33 15.02 -30.21
N PRO A 20 -49.25 16.34 -29.94
CA PRO A 20 -48.01 16.93 -29.52
C PRO A 20 -47.65 16.31 -28.16
N ARG A 21 -46.64 15.44 -28.14
CA ARG A 21 -46.04 15.02 -26.87
C ARG A 21 -45.39 16.25 -26.26
N ILE A 22 -46.04 16.78 -25.24
CA ILE A 22 -45.40 17.70 -24.32
C ILE A 22 -44.34 16.86 -23.61
N ASP A 23 -43.09 16.94 -24.07
CA ASP A 23 -41.93 16.47 -23.31
C ASP A 23 -41.87 17.35 -22.05
N ILE A 24 -42.53 16.91 -20.98
CA ILE A 24 -42.38 17.53 -19.68
C ILE A 24 -41.02 17.06 -19.16
N GLU A 25 -39.97 17.82 -19.46
CA GLU A 25 -38.64 17.61 -18.92
C GLU A 25 -38.67 17.85 -17.41
N ARG A 26 -38.83 16.78 -16.63
CA ARG A 26 -38.89 16.83 -15.15
C ARG A 26 -37.53 16.71 -14.50
N ILE A 27 -36.55 16.23 -15.26
CA ILE A 27 -35.17 16.05 -14.83
C ILE A 27 -34.20 16.58 -15.88
N ARG A 28 -33.00 16.97 -15.44
CA ARG A 28 -31.88 17.30 -16.30
C ARG A 28 -30.67 16.46 -15.94
N PHE A 29 -29.94 16.01 -16.95
CA PHE A 29 -28.66 15.34 -16.76
C PHE A 29 -27.52 16.35 -16.71
N LYS A 30 -26.61 16.19 -15.75
CA LYS A 30 -25.30 16.87 -15.72
C LYS A 30 -24.23 15.80 -15.90
N GLN A 31 -23.83 15.55 -17.14
CA GLN A 31 -22.85 14.49 -17.41
C GLN A 31 -21.83 14.95 -18.46
N PRO A 32 -20.64 14.33 -18.49
CA PRO A 32 -19.64 14.62 -19.50
C PRO A 32 -20.20 14.38 -20.90
N SER A 33 -19.84 15.24 -21.86
CA SER A 33 -20.16 15.03 -23.28
C SER A 33 -19.39 13.84 -23.87
N LYS A 34 -18.40 13.30 -23.15
CA LYS A 34 -17.54 12.20 -23.56
C LYS A 34 -17.26 11.25 -22.40
N VAL A 35 -17.41 9.95 -22.65
CA VAL A 35 -17.10 8.84 -21.74
C VAL A 35 -16.25 7.80 -22.44
N ASN A 36 -15.53 6.97 -21.67
CA ASN A 36 -14.72 5.89 -22.23
C ASN A 36 -15.47 4.55 -22.09
N ALA A 37 -15.45 3.73 -23.13
CA ALA A 37 -15.92 2.35 -23.05
C ALA A 37 -15.09 1.54 -22.02
N GLY A 38 -15.72 0.60 -21.31
CA GLY A 38 -15.06 -0.21 -20.29
C GLY A 38 -14.67 0.57 -19.03
N SER A 39 -15.47 1.56 -18.62
CA SER A 39 -15.13 2.41 -17.47
C SER A 39 -16.34 2.76 -16.59
N LEU A 40 -16.08 3.29 -15.40
CA LEU A 40 -17.11 3.75 -14.45
C LEU A 40 -17.33 5.26 -14.56
N HIS A 41 -18.58 5.70 -14.55
CA HIS A 41 -18.94 7.12 -14.53
C HIS A 41 -20.10 7.40 -13.57
N ASN A 42 -20.10 8.55 -12.90
CA ASN A 42 -21.32 9.05 -12.29
C ASN A 42 -22.18 9.77 -13.34
N VAL A 43 -23.46 9.42 -13.39
CA VAL A 43 -24.49 10.18 -14.10
C VAL A 43 -25.21 11.05 -13.09
N HIS A 44 -25.04 12.36 -13.17
CA HIS A 44 -25.72 13.28 -12.25
C HIS A 44 -27.10 13.67 -12.77
N VAL A 45 -28.08 13.66 -11.88
CA VAL A 45 -29.49 13.93 -12.19
C VAL A 45 -30.01 15.05 -11.30
N GLU A 46 -30.51 16.10 -11.92
CA GLU A 46 -31.14 17.24 -11.26
C GLU A 46 -32.66 17.18 -11.49
N PHE A 47 -33.44 17.27 -10.41
CA PHE A 47 -34.90 17.20 -10.46
C PHE A 47 -35.48 18.61 -10.36
N PHE A 48 -36.36 18.99 -11.30
CA PHE A 48 -37.06 20.28 -11.23
C PHE A 48 -38.31 20.22 -10.35
N ASP A 49 -38.92 19.04 -10.24
CA ASP A 49 -40.07 18.82 -9.38
C ASP A 49 -39.63 18.23 -8.03
N SER A 50 -39.65 19.06 -6.99
CA SER A 50 -39.36 18.66 -5.62
C SER A 50 -40.37 17.68 -5.04
N ASN A 51 -41.54 17.49 -5.66
CA ASN A 51 -42.59 16.56 -5.22
C ASN A 51 -42.65 15.25 -6.02
N PHE A 52 -41.78 15.05 -7.01
CA PHE A 52 -41.77 13.82 -7.79
C PHE A 52 -41.50 12.57 -6.93
N GLU A 53 -42.40 11.58 -7.03
CA GLU A 53 -42.35 10.25 -6.40
C GLU A 53 -42.79 9.20 -7.43
N GLY A 54 -42.23 7.99 -7.37
CA GLY A 54 -42.55 6.93 -8.32
C GLY A 54 -41.35 6.08 -8.71
N ASP A 55 -41.56 5.11 -9.61
CA ASP A 55 -40.49 4.30 -10.16
C ASP A 55 -39.60 5.10 -11.12
N PHE A 56 -38.31 4.82 -11.11
CA PHE A 56 -37.35 5.50 -11.95
C PHE A 56 -36.44 4.50 -12.59
N ARG A 57 -36.33 4.60 -13.92
CA ARG A 57 -35.45 3.76 -14.70
C ARG A 57 -34.58 4.61 -15.60
N LEU A 58 -33.26 4.47 -15.44
CA LEU A 58 -32.25 5.13 -16.24
C LEU A 58 -31.62 4.13 -17.21
N VAL A 59 -31.59 4.48 -18.49
CA VAL A 59 -31.09 3.60 -19.56
C VAL A 59 -30.24 4.39 -20.55
N HIS A 60 -29.37 3.69 -21.27
CA HIS A 60 -28.61 4.22 -22.41
C HIS A 60 -29.04 3.51 -23.71
N GLY A 61 -29.18 4.27 -24.80
CA GLY A 61 -29.57 3.76 -26.11
C GLY A 61 -29.53 4.85 -27.18
N ASP A 62 -30.08 4.55 -28.35
CA ASP A 62 -30.16 5.54 -29.44
C ASP A 62 -31.03 6.73 -29.01
N CYS A 63 -30.71 7.94 -29.47
CA CYS A 63 -31.38 9.16 -28.99
C CYS A 63 -32.86 9.28 -29.42
N ASP A 64 -33.32 8.44 -30.33
CA ASP A 64 -34.69 8.39 -30.84
C ASP A 64 -35.54 7.26 -30.24
N ILE A 65 -35.00 6.46 -29.29
CA ILE A 65 -35.78 5.41 -28.64
C ILE A 65 -37.03 5.98 -27.94
N GLN A 66 -38.12 5.23 -28.03
CA GLN A 66 -39.44 5.67 -27.58
C GLN A 66 -39.88 5.01 -26.27
N ALA A 67 -39.29 3.87 -25.93
CA ALA A 67 -39.66 3.10 -24.76
C ALA A 67 -38.45 2.44 -24.06
N PRO A 68 -38.53 2.15 -22.75
CA PRO A 68 -37.41 1.57 -22.00
C PRO A 68 -36.92 0.22 -22.54
N HIS A 69 -37.74 -0.53 -23.26
CA HIS A 69 -37.35 -1.85 -23.80
C HIS A 69 -36.46 -1.77 -25.05
N GLU A 70 -36.44 -0.61 -25.73
CA GLU A 70 -35.60 -0.34 -26.91
C GLU A 70 -34.17 0.09 -26.53
N ARG A 71 -33.88 0.19 -25.22
CA ARG A 71 -32.55 0.53 -24.71
C ARG A 71 -31.47 -0.44 -25.20
N HIS A 72 -30.24 0.03 -25.24
CA HIS A 72 -29.08 -0.84 -25.34
C HIS A 72 -28.80 -1.55 -24.02
N HIS A 73 -28.79 -0.81 -22.90
CA HIS A 73 -28.56 -1.36 -21.57
C HIS A 73 -29.20 -0.50 -20.48
N ASP A 74 -29.46 -1.13 -19.33
CA ASP A 74 -29.87 -0.44 -18.11
C ASP A 74 -28.66 0.17 -17.40
N ILE A 75 -28.84 1.35 -16.83
CA ILE A 75 -27.88 1.97 -15.91
C ILE A 75 -28.31 1.72 -14.47
N GLY A 76 -29.57 1.98 -14.15
CA GLY A 76 -30.10 1.78 -12.81
C GLY A 76 -31.61 1.89 -12.74
N THR A 77 -32.21 1.26 -11.74
CA THR A 77 -33.64 1.35 -11.45
C THR A 77 -33.84 1.56 -9.95
N THR A 78 -34.79 2.40 -9.56
CA THR A 78 -35.13 2.63 -8.15
C THR A 78 -36.56 3.14 -7.96
N LEU A 79 -37.02 3.16 -6.72
CA LEU A 79 -38.26 3.79 -6.30
C LEU A 79 -37.94 5.11 -5.58
N PHE A 80 -38.47 6.22 -6.06
CA PHE A 80 -38.32 7.52 -5.44
C PHE A 80 -39.38 7.74 -4.35
N ARG A 81 -38.91 8.30 -3.23
CA ARG A 81 -39.73 8.83 -2.15
C ARG A 81 -39.34 10.30 -1.96
N ARG A 82 -40.27 11.16 -1.53
CA ARG A 82 -40.03 12.62 -1.36
C ARG A 82 -38.76 12.96 -0.60
N GLU A 83 -38.42 12.14 0.38
CA GLU A 83 -37.34 12.39 1.34
C GLU A 83 -35.97 11.88 0.87
N SER A 84 -35.91 11.07 -0.20
CA SER A 84 -34.70 10.45 -0.71
C SER A 84 -34.68 10.52 -2.24
N LYS A 85 -34.06 11.58 -2.78
CA LYS A 85 -33.82 11.73 -4.23
C LYS A 85 -32.34 11.51 -4.54
N PRO A 86 -31.99 10.55 -5.42
CA PRO A 86 -30.59 10.33 -5.75
C PRO A 86 -30.12 11.44 -6.66
N ASP A 87 -28.99 12.03 -6.34
CA ASP A 87 -28.35 13.05 -7.17
C ASP A 87 -27.45 12.42 -8.24
N ARG A 88 -27.08 11.13 -8.10
CA ARG A 88 -26.23 10.43 -9.06
C ARG A 88 -26.51 8.93 -9.17
N PHE A 89 -26.20 8.38 -10.35
CA PHE A 89 -26.19 6.95 -10.65
C PHE A 89 -24.78 6.50 -11.05
N VAL A 90 -24.45 5.24 -10.77
CA VAL A 90 -23.21 4.63 -11.28
C VAL A 90 -23.50 4.00 -12.64
N TRP A 91 -22.78 4.44 -13.66
CA TRP A 91 -22.82 3.88 -15.00
C TRP A 91 -21.53 3.10 -15.28
N ILE A 92 -21.67 1.78 -15.36
CA ILE A 92 -20.65 0.90 -15.91
C ILE A 92 -20.83 0.93 -17.43
N VAL A 93 -19.95 1.61 -18.16
CA VAL A 93 -20.07 1.79 -19.61
C VAL A 93 -19.60 0.51 -20.31
N PRO A 94 -20.48 -0.26 -20.97
CA PRO A 94 -20.08 -1.48 -21.68
C PRO A 94 -19.07 -1.19 -22.81
N GLU A 95 -18.24 -2.18 -23.15
CA GLU A 95 -17.29 -2.08 -24.27
C GLU A 95 -17.99 -1.84 -25.62
N ASP A 96 -19.23 -2.29 -25.75
CA ASP A 96 -20.08 -2.13 -26.93
C ASP A 96 -21.07 -0.96 -26.84
N ALA A 97 -20.91 -0.07 -25.85
CA ALA A 97 -21.81 1.07 -25.67
C ALA A 97 -21.92 1.94 -26.94
N ARG A 98 -23.16 2.31 -27.30
CA ARG A 98 -23.46 3.13 -28.47
C ARG A 98 -22.75 4.48 -28.44
N HIS A 99 -21.90 4.73 -29.43
CA HIS A 99 -21.33 6.06 -29.67
C HIS A 99 -22.41 7.04 -30.12
N ASN A 100 -22.43 8.25 -29.54
CA ASN A 100 -23.48 9.26 -29.73
C ASN A 100 -24.89 8.80 -29.33
N GLY A 101 -24.98 7.85 -28.39
CA GLY A 101 -26.22 7.50 -27.72
C GLY A 101 -26.64 8.56 -26.67
N CYS A 102 -27.88 8.47 -26.20
CA CYS A 102 -28.41 9.35 -25.16
C CYS A 102 -28.80 8.57 -23.90
N LEU A 103 -28.75 9.24 -22.75
CA LEU A 103 -29.43 8.77 -21.55
C LEU A 103 -30.90 9.11 -21.60
N HIS A 104 -31.71 8.17 -21.14
CA HIS A 104 -33.15 8.29 -21.06
C HIS A 104 -33.61 7.90 -19.66
N ALA A 105 -34.39 8.76 -19.03
CA ALA A 105 -35.04 8.46 -17.77
C ALA A 105 -36.53 8.27 -17.95
N TYR A 106 -37.06 7.21 -17.35
CA TYR A 106 -38.47 6.85 -17.44
C TYR A 106 -39.11 6.72 -16.06
N HIS A 107 -40.39 7.06 -15.99
CA HIS A 107 -41.33 6.74 -14.91
C HIS A 107 -42.42 5.84 -15.49
N GLY A 108 -42.42 4.56 -15.14
CA GLY A 108 -43.14 3.53 -15.88
C GLY A 108 -42.70 3.50 -17.36
N SER A 109 -43.62 3.88 -18.25
CA SER A 109 -43.38 4.00 -19.69
C SER A 109 -43.19 5.43 -20.18
N ILE A 110 -43.28 6.42 -19.28
CA ILE A 110 -43.25 7.85 -19.63
C ILE A 110 -41.80 8.36 -19.58
N LEU A 111 -41.32 8.93 -20.69
CA LEU A 111 -40.03 9.62 -20.72
C LEU A 111 -40.13 10.93 -19.93
N ILE A 112 -39.24 11.09 -18.95
CA ILE A 112 -39.23 12.26 -18.05
C ILE A 112 -37.94 13.10 -18.16
N GLY A 113 -36.96 12.62 -18.92
CA GLY A 113 -35.77 13.38 -19.30
C GLY A 113 -34.90 12.62 -20.29
N ARG A 114 -34.20 13.37 -21.15
CA ARG A 114 -33.24 12.86 -22.14
C ARG A 114 -31.98 13.71 -22.11
N SER A 115 -30.81 13.10 -22.21
CA SER A 115 -29.55 13.85 -22.30
C SER A 115 -29.23 14.31 -23.71
N GLN A 116 -28.22 15.17 -23.86
CA GLN A 116 -27.54 15.33 -25.14
C GLN A 116 -26.80 14.03 -25.54
N PRO A 117 -26.50 13.83 -26.83
CA PRO A 117 -25.69 12.70 -27.29
C PRO A 117 -24.33 12.67 -26.58
N ILE A 118 -23.88 11.47 -26.23
CA ILE A 118 -22.65 11.25 -25.50
C ILE A 118 -21.65 10.57 -26.42
N GLU A 119 -20.48 11.16 -26.58
CA GLU A 119 -19.37 10.55 -27.27
C GLU A 119 -18.83 9.38 -26.43
N VAL A 120 -19.06 8.14 -26.88
CA VAL A 120 -18.40 6.97 -26.28
C VAL A 120 -17.11 6.73 -27.07
N ALA A 121 -15.99 7.11 -26.48
CA ALA A 121 -14.69 6.83 -27.08
C ALA A 121 -14.31 5.37 -26.84
N LYS A 122 -13.91 4.69 -27.92
CA LYS A 122 -13.15 3.45 -27.77
C LYS A 122 -11.88 3.76 -27.01
N ARG A 123 -11.52 2.88 -26.09
CA ARG A 123 -10.30 2.98 -25.29
C ARG A 123 -9.08 2.99 -26.23
N LEU A 124 -8.56 4.17 -26.57
CA LEU A 124 -7.38 4.33 -27.42
C LEU A 124 -6.13 4.06 -26.59
N GLN A 125 -5.29 3.13 -27.05
CA GLN A 125 -4.05 2.64 -26.39
C GLN A 125 -2.90 3.68 -26.24
N ARG A 126 -3.13 4.99 -26.32
CA ARG A 126 -2.03 5.98 -26.23
C ARG A 126 -2.23 6.99 -25.11
N ARG A 127 -1.25 7.00 -24.19
CA ARG A 127 -0.99 7.97 -23.09
C ARG A 127 -2.25 8.32 -22.30
N GLN A 128 -2.64 7.47 -21.36
CA GLN A 128 -3.76 7.72 -20.46
C GLN A 128 -3.31 7.79 -19.00
N SER A 129 -4.04 8.60 -18.21
CA SER A 129 -3.80 8.77 -16.77
C SER A 129 -4.15 7.50 -16.01
N ILE A 130 -3.49 7.24 -14.88
CA ILE A 130 -3.73 6.01 -14.08
C ILE A 130 -5.19 5.87 -13.63
N ALA A 131 -5.94 6.97 -13.52
CA ALA A 131 -7.36 6.94 -13.22
C ALA A 131 -8.25 6.40 -14.35
N ASP A 132 -7.77 6.44 -15.60
CA ASP A 132 -8.43 5.82 -16.77
C ASP A 132 -7.88 4.39 -17.04
N VAL A 133 -6.78 4.02 -16.38
CA VAL A 133 -5.97 2.81 -16.64
C VAL A 133 -5.92 1.85 -15.44
N ALA A 134 -6.72 2.09 -14.38
CA ALA A 134 -6.89 1.16 -13.25
C ALA A 134 -7.41 -0.24 -13.63
N ASP A 135 -7.57 -0.51 -14.93
CA ASP A 135 -8.10 -1.72 -15.55
C ASP A 135 -7.10 -2.41 -16.51
N TYR A 136 -5.79 -2.07 -16.56
CA TYR A 136 -4.92 -2.75 -17.57
C TYR A 136 -3.54 -3.32 -17.20
N GLU A 137 -2.78 -2.89 -16.19
CA GLU A 137 -1.41 -3.43 -16.04
C GLU A 137 -0.95 -3.65 -14.59
N GLY A 138 -1.73 -4.37 -13.79
CA GLY A 138 -1.29 -4.91 -12.49
C GLY A 138 -2.46 -5.27 -11.60
N PRO A 139 -2.27 -6.04 -10.52
CA PRO A 139 -3.31 -6.32 -9.53
C PRO A 139 -3.50 -5.12 -8.60
N TRP A 140 -3.47 -3.92 -9.17
CA TRP A 140 -4.13 -2.79 -8.56
C TRP A 140 -5.63 -3.04 -8.59
N PHE A 141 -6.35 -2.44 -7.66
CA PHE A 141 -7.79 -2.65 -7.51
C PHE A 141 -8.57 -2.24 -8.78
N GLU A 142 -9.15 -3.23 -9.47
CA GLU A 142 -9.98 -3.03 -10.66
C GLU A 142 -11.39 -2.62 -10.27
N GLY A 143 -11.65 -1.31 -10.30
CA GLY A 143 -12.93 -0.73 -9.91
C GLY A 143 -14.09 -1.22 -10.76
N VAL A 144 -13.90 -1.44 -12.07
CA VAL A 144 -14.95 -1.94 -12.98
C VAL A 144 -15.33 -3.37 -12.59
N ALA A 145 -14.36 -4.28 -12.47
CA ALA A 145 -14.59 -5.66 -12.06
C ALA A 145 -15.24 -5.75 -10.66
N PHE A 146 -14.81 -4.90 -9.73
CA PHE A 146 -15.41 -4.78 -8.40
C PHE A 146 -16.90 -4.38 -8.46
N MET A 147 -17.27 -3.44 -9.34
CA MET A 147 -18.66 -2.98 -9.48
C MET A 147 -19.53 -3.91 -10.31
N GLN A 148 -18.97 -4.63 -11.29
CA GLN A 148 -19.71 -5.61 -12.11
C GLN A 148 -20.32 -6.75 -11.29
N ASN A 149 -19.67 -7.12 -10.18
CA ASN A 149 -20.16 -8.14 -9.26
C ASN A 149 -21.23 -7.62 -8.28
N LYS A 150 -21.70 -6.38 -8.44
CA LYS A 150 -22.65 -5.73 -7.54
C LYS A 150 -23.91 -5.25 -8.26
N THR A 151 -25.00 -5.15 -7.51
CA THR A 151 -26.23 -4.54 -8.01
C THR A 151 -26.07 -3.03 -8.08
N ASN A 152 -26.24 -2.44 -9.27
CA ASN A 152 -26.18 -0.99 -9.47
C ASN A 152 -27.35 -0.28 -8.77
N ALA A 153 -27.14 0.12 -7.52
CA ALA A 153 -28.08 0.91 -6.75
C ALA A 153 -27.84 2.42 -6.99
N PRO A 154 -28.89 3.25 -6.92
CA PRO A 154 -28.74 4.70 -6.94
C PRO A 154 -27.92 5.18 -5.75
N THR A 155 -27.22 6.30 -5.93
CA THR A 155 -26.44 6.92 -4.87
C THR A 155 -27.14 8.18 -4.38
N PHE A 156 -27.24 8.32 -3.05
CA PHE A 156 -27.84 9.46 -2.38
C PHE A 156 -26.74 10.19 -1.60
N VAL A 157 -26.18 11.27 -2.13
CA VAL A 157 -25.01 11.92 -1.50
C VAL A 157 -25.30 12.47 -0.11
N SER A 158 -26.53 12.93 0.16
CA SER A 158 -26.94 13.34 1.51
C SER A 158 -26.86 12.19 2.52
N GLU A 159 -27.30 11.00 2.15
CA GLU A 159 -27.19 9.79 2.99
C GLU A 159 -25.74 9.37 3.13
N THR A 160 -24.97 9.40 2.05
CA THR A 160 -23.54 9.07 2.05
C THR A 160 -22.73 9.97 2.99
N LYS A 161 -23.00 11.28 3.03
CA LYS A 161 -22.37 12.22 3.97
C LYS A 161 -22.74 11.98 5.44
N SER A 162 -23.85 11.29 5.70
CA SER A 162 -24.29 10.95 7.06
C SER A 162 -23.69 9.64 7.59
N LYS A 163 -23.03 8.85 6.74
CA LYS A 163 -22.46 7.56 7.12
C LYS A 163 -21.28 7.73 8.07
N ARG A 164 -21.24 6.87 9.08
CA ARG A 164 -20.17 6.80 10.08
C ARG A 164 -19.19 5.71 9.67
N ILE A 165 -17.94 6.10 9.48
CA ILE A 165 -16.87 5.20 9.04
C ILE A 165 -15.85 5.12 10.16
N ALA A 166 -15.55 3.91 10.63
CA ALA A 166 -14.49 3.72 11.59
C ALA A 166 -13.19 3.31 10.90
N ILE A 167 -12.07 3.88 11.33
CA ILE A 167 -10.73 3.50 10.89
C ILE A 167 -9.97 2.95 12.10
N ILE A 168 -9.58 1.68 12.03
CA ILE A 168 -8.99 0.93 13.14
C ILE A 168 -7.51 0.72 12.88
N GLY A 169 -6.67 1.38 13.67
CA GLY A 169 -5.22 1.28 13.58
C GLY A 169 -4.60 2.56 13.07
N GLY A 170 -3.84 3.22 13.92
CA GLY A 170 -3.10 4.42 13.55
C GLY A 170 -1.74 4.06 12.96
N GLY A 171 -1.68 3.34 11.85
CA GLY A 171 -0.46 3.21 11.04
C GLY A 171 -0.42 4.29 9.95
N MET A 172 0.61 4.28 9.08
CA MET A 172 0.62 5.18 7.91
C MET A 172 -0.58 4.95 6.97
N SER A 173 -1.06 3.71 6.85
CA SER A 173 -2.25 3.41 6.04
C SER A 173 -3.53 4.00 6.65
N GLY A 174 -3.75 3.83 7.95
CA GLY A 174 -4.88 4.44 8.66
C GLY A 174 -4.84 5.97 8.63
N LEU A 175 -3.65 6.55 8.81
CA LEU A 175 -3.38 7.99 8.66
C LEU A 175 -3.75 8.52 7.28
N MET A 176 -3.27 7.83 6.25
CA MET A 176 -3.50 8.21 4.87
C MET A 176 -4.97 8.07 4.49
N THR A 177 -5.63 6.95 4.84
CA THR A 177 -7.07 6.80 4.65
C THR A 177 -7.84 7.88 5.40
N GLY A 178 -7.39 8.22 6.60
CA GLY A 178 -7.89 9.37 7.32
C GLY A 178 -7.79 10.63 6.49
N LEU A 179 -6.61 11.04 6.04
CA LEU A 179 -6.46 12.21 5.18
C LEU A 179 -7.35 12.15 3.91
N LEU A 180 -7.46 11.00 3.25
CA LEU A 180 -8.23 10.86 2.00
C LEU A 180 -9.76 10.91 2.20
N LEU A 181 -10.25 10.48 3.37
CA LEU A 181 -11.67 10.54 3.76
C LEU A 181 -11.98 11.73 4.69
N ASP A 182 -10.96 12.50 5.06
CA ASP A 182 -10.90 13.55 6.07
C ASP A 182 -10.91 13.16 7.60
N SER A 183 -10.46 11.97 8.09
CA SER A 183 -9.83 11.83 9.45
C SER A 183 -9.19 10.49 9.93
N VAL A 184 -7.98 10.46 10.58
CA VAL A 184 -7.51 9.80 11.87
C VAL A 184 -5.97 9.58 11.99
N GLY A 185 -5.38 9.80 13.19
CA GLY A 185 -3.94 9.80 13.58
C GLY A 185 -3.18 8.46 13.55
N GLY A 186 -1.85 8.49 13.68
CA GLY A 186 -1.04 7.26 13.62
C GLY A 186 0.41 7.29 14.08
N ARG A 187 1.14 6.23 13.70
CA ARG A 187 2.32 5.70 14.38
C ARG A 187 3.35 5.26 13.35
N VAL A 188 4.48 5.97 13.33
CA VAL A 188 5.78 5.51 12.84
C VAL A 188 6.76 5.78 13.97
N ARG A 189 7.68 4.85 14.23
CA ARG A 189 8.52 4.92 15.43
C ARG A 189 9.87 5.55 15.12
N THR A 190 10.05 6.79 15.57
CA THR A 190 11.35 7.36 15.86
C THR A 190 11.50 7.44 17.37
N LYS A 191 12.72 7.33 17.88
CA LYS A 191 12.99 7.36 19.30
C LYS A 191 14.06 8.41 19.58
N TYR A 192 13.69 9.43 20.33
CA TYR A 192 14.58 10.47 20.84
C TYR A 192 15.14 10.00 22.18
N LEU A 193 16.46 9.98 22.31
CA LEU A 193 17.15 9.50 23.50
C LEU A 193 17.47 10.67 24.44
N ALA A 194 17.74 10.37 25.71
CA ALA A 194 18.10 11.37 26.71
C ALA A 194 17.06 12.50 26.88
N ASN A 195 15.77 12.21 26.69
CA ASN A 195 14.67 13.20 26.69
C ASN A 195 14.85 14.35 25.69
N SER A 196 15.57 14.10 24.59
CA SER A 196 15.83 15.11 23.57
C SER A 196 14.60 15.42 22.72
N LYS A 197 14.63 16.57 22.04
CA LYS A 197 13.63 17.01 21.07
C LYS A 197 14.10 16.77 19.63
N PRO A 198 13.20 16.89 18.63
CA PRO A 198 13.57 16.74 17.22
C PRO A 198 14.73 17.64 16.76
N GLU A 199 14.79 18.87 17.26
CA GLU A 199 15.86 19.84 16.98
C GLU A 199 17.24 19.46 17.53
N ASP A 200 17.32 18.51 18.46
CA ASP A 200 18.58 18.12 19.12
C ASP A 200 19.33 17.01 18.36
N TYR A 201 18.73 16.39 17.33
CA TYR A 201 19.33 15.35 16.51
C TYR A 201 19.87 14.10 17.28
N GLN A 202 19.33 13.82 18.48
CA GLN A 202 19.68 12.66 19.31
C GLN A 202 18.61 11.55 19.21
N TYR A 203 18.29 11.13 17.98
CA TYR A 203 17.24 10.14 17.72
C TYR A 203 17.72 8.91 16.92
N GLN A 204 16.90 7.87 16.80
CA GLN A 204 17.07 6.83 15.80
C GLN A 204 15.73 6.26 15.31
N GLU A 205 15.69 5.82 14.06
CA GLU A 205 14.50 5.23 13.44
C GLU A 205 14.30 3.77 13.86
N MET A 206 13.24 3.54 14.63
CA MET A 206 12.79 2.21 15.01
C MET A 206 11.80 1.60 14.01
N GLY A 207 11.28 2.42 13.08
CA GLY A 207 10.34 2.07 12.01
C GLY A 207 10.95 1.48 10.72
N PRO A 208 10.24 1.60 9.57
CA PRO A 208 10.58 0.95 8.30
C PRO A 208 11.86 1.47 7.63
N MET A 209 12.24 0.85 6.52
CA MET A 209 13.44 1.17 5.72
C MET A 209 13.38 2.58 5.08
N ARG A 210 14.54 3.08 4.59
CA ARG A 210 14.72 4.46 4.04
C ARG A 210 14.24 4.59 2.60
N PHE A 211 13.90 5.77 2.11
CA PHE A 211 13.28 5.87 0.78
C PHE A 211 14.33 5.80 -0.34
N PRO A 212 14.35 4.73 -1.17
CA PRO A 212 15.18 4.70 -2.36
C PRO A 212 14.68 5.76 -3.35
N VAL A 213 15.60 6.42 -4.06
CA VAL A 213 15.28 7.52 -4.98
C VAL A 213 15.66 7.16 -6.41
N SER A 214 16.91 6.74 -6.62
CA SER A 214 17.40 6.47 -7.97
C SER A 214 18.61 5.54 -8.00
N ILE A 215 18.76 4.82 -9.10
CA ILE A 215 19.89 3.95 -9.43
C ILE A 215 20.76 4.66 -10.47
N ARG A 216 22.02 4.96 -10.14
CA ARG A 216 23.01 5.52 -11.07
C ARG A 216 24.02 4.45 -11.47
N TYR A 217 24.06 4.13 -12.75
CA TYR A 217 25.00 3.14 -13.28
C TYR A 217 26.37 3.78 -13.52
N ALA A 218 27.42 3.28 -12.85
CA ALA A 218 28.76 3.86 -12.91
C ALA A 218 29.39 3.81 -14.31
N ASN A 219 29.04 2.81 -15.11
CA ASN A 219 29.60 2.56 -16.44
C ASN A 219 28.93 3.37 -17.56
N THR A 220 27.63 3.68 -17.45
CA THR A 220 26.87 4.41 -18.48
C THR A 220 26.50 5.83 -18.07
N ASN A 221 26.65 6.17 -16.79
CA ASN A 221 26.20 7.42 -16.18
C ASN A 221 24.69 7.69 -16.28
N GLU A 222 23.91 6.67 -16.70
CA GLU A 222 22.45 6.71 -16.69
C GLU A 222 21.92 6.71 -15.25
N THR A 223 20.86 7.49 -15.00
CA THR A 223 20.14 7.51 -13.73
C THR A 223 18.69 7.08 -13.95
N LEU A 224 18.30 6.00 -13.29
CA LEU A 224 16.95 5.44 -13.30
C LEU A 224 16.25 5.85 -12.00
N GLU A 225 15.14 6.57 -12.10
CA GLU A 225 14.32 6.95 -10.95
C GLU A 225 13.41 5.79 -10.52
N ILE A 226 13.30 5.59 -9.20
CA ILE A 226 12.36 4.65 -8.58
C ILE A 226 11.05 5.40 -8.31
N GLN A 227 10.00 5.05 -9.04
CA GLN A 227 8.79 5.87 -9.17
C GLN A 227 7.81 5.71 -8.00
N ASP A 228 7.58 4.49 -7.53
CA ASP A 228 6.57 4.17 -6.51
C ASP A 228 6.79 4.93 -5.19
N HIS A 229 8.03 5.04 -4.73
CA HIS A 229 8.39 5.79 -3.52
C HIS A 229 8.12 7.31 -3.59
N LYS A 230 7.87 7.89 -4.78
CA LYS A 230 7.51 9.32 -4.91
C LYS A 230 6.22 9.69 -4.19
N MET A 231 5.31 8.73 -3.98
CA MET A 231 4.09 8.94 -3.19
C MET A 231 4.40 9.41 -1.75
N VAL A 232 5.53 8.97 -1.17
CA VAL A 232 5.96 9.41 0.17
C VAL A 232 6.37 10.89 0.15
N PHE A 233 7.06 11.32 -0.91
CA PHE A 233 7.49 12.71 -1.07
C PHE A 233 6.28 13.63 -1.36
N GLN A 234 5.34 13.18 -2.20
CA GLN A 234 4.08 13.88 -2.41
C GLN A 234 3.30 14.04 -1.10
N LEU A 235 3.21 12.98 -0.29
CA LEU A 235 2.52 13.06 1.00
C LEU A 235 3.12 14.15 1.89
N ALA A 236 4.44 14.18 2.02
CA ALA A 236 5.13 15.20 2.81
C ALA A 236 4.85 16.62 2.30
N GLU A 237 4.89 16.84 0.98
CA GLU A 237 4.56 18.14 0.37
C GLU A 237 3.10 18.55 0.67
N THR A 238 2.16 17.61 0.51
CA THR A 238 0.74 17.82 0.83
C THR A 238 0.55 18.20 2.30
N LEU A 239 1.16 17.45 3.22
CA LEU A 239 1.07 17.72 4.67
C LEU A 239 1.70 19.08 5.03
N ASN A 240 2.85 19.43 4.44
CA ASN A 240 3.48 20.73 4.67
C ASN A 240 2.56 21.87 4.23
N ARG A 241 1.98 21.77 3.03
CA ARG A 241 1.02 22.75 2.50
C ARG A 241 -0.21 22.88 3.40
N MET A 242 -0.79 21.76 3.83
CA MET A 242 -1.96 21.74 4.71
C MET A 242 -1.69 22.35 6.09
N ASN A 243 -0.46 22.18 6.59
CA ASN A 243 -0.03 22.79 7.85
C ASN A 243 0.47 24.24 7.70
N GLY A 244 0.25 24.88 6.55
CA GLY A 244 0.71 26.26 6.31
C GLY A 244 2.24 26.41 6.36
N ASN A 245 2.98 25.36 6.02
CA ASN A 245 4.45 25.29 6.05
C ASN A 245 5.07 25.61 7.42
N ARG A 246 4.35 25.27 8.50
CA ARG A 246 4.86 25.36 9.86
C ARG A 246 6.14 24.55 10.06
N THR A 247 7.20 25.20 10.53
CA THR A 247 8.53 24.60 10.67
C THR A 247 8.61 23.48 11.73
N ASP A 248 7.73 23.51 12.73
CA ASP A 248 7.67 22.50 13.80
C ASP A 248 7.00 21.19 13.37
N LEU A 249 6.28 21.20 12.24
CA LEU A 249 5.61 20.06 11.64
C LEU A 249 6.11 19.74 10.23
N ALA A 250 7.11 20.48 9.75
CA ALA A 250 7.63 20.33 8.41
C ALA A 250 8.27 18.95 8.23
N VAL A 251 7.78 18.22 7.24
CA VAL A 251 8.40 16.97 6.76
C VAL A 251 9.35 17.33 5.62
N SER A 252 10.62 17.49 5.94
CA SER A 252 11.70 17.67 4.96
C SER A 252 12.52 16.39 4.84
N PHE A 253 13.22 16.22 3.71
CA PHE A 253 14.07 15.05 3.48
C PHE A 253 15.53 15.45 3.36
N ILE A 254 16.39 14.65 3.97
CA ILE A 254 17.85 14.75 3.90
C ILE A 254 18.42 13.51 3.21
N PRO A 255 19.63 13.60 2.62
CA PRO A 255 20.31 12.44 2.06
C PRO A 255 20.51 11.34 3.12
N TRP A 256 20.33 10.09 2.70
CA TRP A 256 20.69 8.92 3.50
C TRP A 256 21.90 8.21 2.89
N ILE A 257 22.90 7.91 3.71
CA ILE A 257 24.08 7.14 3.33
C ILE A 257 23.79 5.68 3.66
N GLN A 258 23.58 4.87 2.62
CA GLN A 258 23.21 3.46 2.77
C GLN A 258 24.41 2.58 3.18
N SER A 259 25.58 2.82 2.60
CA SER A 259 26.80 2.06 2.87
C SER A 259 27.99 3.01 3.03
N ASN A 260 28.96 2.60 3.85
CA ASN A 260 30.20 3.34 4.05
C ASN A 260 31.38 2.36 4.02
N ALA A 261 32.41 2.67 3.25
CA ALA A 261 33.57 1.80 3.09
C ALA A 261 34.39 1.63 4.39
N ASN A 262 34.28 2.57 5.33
CA ASN A 262 34.95 2.52 6.62
C ASN A 262 34.11 1.86 7.72
N ALA A 263 32.85 1.50 7.44
CA ALA A 263 32.04 0.73 8.38
C ALA A 263 32.63 -0.69 8.55
N PRO A 264 32.46 -1.31 9.75
CA PRO A 264 32.84 -2.70 9.98
C PRO A 264 32.22 -3.63 8.93
N THR A 265 32.94 -4.69 8.58
CA THR A 265 32.43 -5.76 7.70
C THR A 265 32.59 -7.11 8.38
N ASN A 266 31.73 -8.06 8.03
CA ASN A 266 31.93 -9.45 8.40
C ASN A 266 33.26 -9.95 7.82
N SER A 267 34.23 -10.21 8.71
CA SER A 267 35.59 -10.64 8.38
C SER A 267 35.82 -12.12 8.66
N ARG A 268 34.77 -12.90 8.98
CA ARG A 268 34.84 -14.35 9.25
C ARG A 268 35.94 -14.74 10.26
N GLY A 269 36.02 -14.03 11.37
CA GLY A 269 37.00 -14.20 12.44
C GLY A 269 38.32 -13.47 12.22
N GLY A 270 38.55 -12.90 11.03
CA GLY A 270 39.73 -12.08 10.77
C GLY A 270 39.68 -10.78 11.58
N ARG A 271 40.83 -10.34 12.10
CA ARG A 271 40.96 -9.13 12.92
C ARG A 271 42.18 -8.33 12.47
N LEU A 272 42.14 -7.03 12.69
CA LEU A 272 43.31 -6.17 12.57
C LEU A 272 44.35 -6.52 13.66
N PRO A 273 45.63 -6.09 13.53
CA PRO A 273 46.66 -6.37 14.54
C PRO A 273 46.32 -5.87 15.95
N ASN A 274 45.46 -4.86 16.06
CA ASN A 274 44.96 -4.33 17.34
C ASN A 274 43.73 -5.09 17.87
N GLY A 275 43.33 -6.20 17.24
CA GLY A 275 42.19 -7.03 17.63
C GLY A 275 40.81 -6.54 17.15
N GLN A 276 40.72 -5.41 16.45
CA GLN A 276 39.45 -4.85 15.98
C GLN A 276 38.95 -5.49 14.68
N ILE A 277 37.66 -5.33 14.41
CA ILE A 277 37.02 -5.76 13.16
C ILE A 277 37.47 -4.84 12.02
N PRO A 278 37.98 -5.38 10.89
CA PRO A 278 38.38 -4.57 9.76
C PRO A 278 37.17 -3.93 9.07
N SER A 279 37.40 -2.80 8.41
CA SER A 279 36.39 -2.16 7.55
C SER A 279 36.28 -2.85 6.19
N ALA A 280 35.18 -2.59 5.48
CA ALA A 280 34.99 -3.06 4.11
C ALA A 280 36.11 -2.62 3.16
N ALA A 281 36.63 -1.40 3.31
CA ALA A 281 37.76 -0.88 2.55
C ALA A 281 39.06 -1.63 2.86
N GLN A 282 39.33 -1.90 4.13
CA GLN A 282 40.53 -2.63 4.56
C GLN A 282 40.52 -4.07 4.02
N VAL A 283 39.38 -4.77 4.11
CA VAL A 283 39.24 -6.11 3.52
C VAL A 283 39.42 -6.07 2.00
N ARG A 284 38.90 -5.06 1.31
CA ARG A 284 39.07 -4.92 -0.15
C ARG A 284 40.53 -4.67 -0.54
N ALA A 285 41.26 -3.88 0.25
CA ALA A 285 42.68 -3.61 0.04
C ALA A 285 43.58 -4.79 0.43
N ASN A 286 43.18 -5.57 1.44
CA ASN A 286 43.90 -6.75 1.90
C ASN A 286 42.92 -7.90 2.24
N PRO A 287 42.62 -8.78 1.25
CA PRO A 287 41.70 -9.89 1.45
C PRO A 287 42.12 -10.89 2.53
N SER A 288 43.41 -10.93 2.93
CA SER A 288 43.90 -11.80 4.01
C SER A 288 43.34 -11.42 5.40
N LEU A 289 42.73 -10.24 5.54
CA LEU A 289 42.01 -9.82 6.74
C LEU A 289 40.67 -10.56 6.93
N THR A 290 40.29 -11.42 5.99
CA THR A 290 39.07 -12.22 6.10
C THR A 290 39.44 -13.68 6.35
N GLY A 291 38.84 -14.30 7.36
CA GLY A 291 39.01 -15.73 7.60
C GLY A 291 38.43 -16.60 6.48
N PRO A 292 38.72 -17.92 6.51
CA PRO A 292 38.27 -18.85 5.49
C PRO A 292 36.73 -18.86 5.39
N ALA A 293 36.21 -18.91 4.17
CA ALA A 293 34.80 -19.22 3.95
C ALA A 293 34.54 -20.69 4.29
N GLN A 294 33.31 -21.02 4.68
CA GLN A 294 32.91 -22.42 4.84
C GLN A 294 33.00 -23.12 3.46
N PRO A 295 33.59 -24.32 3.39
CA PRO A 295 33.67 -25.05 2.12
C PRO A 295 32.25 -25.43 1.66
N PRO A 296 31.96 -25.34 0.34
CA PRO A 296 30.69 -25.83 -0.18
C PRO A 296 30.62 -27.35 -0.02
N PRO A 297 29.43 -27.92 0.24
CA PRO A 297 29.25 -29.36 0.37
C PRO A 297 29.58 -30.12 -0.93
N ASP A 298 29.32 -29.49 -2.07
CA ASP A 298 29.76 -29.90 -3.40
C ASP A 298 29.95 -28.63 -4.24
N ALA A 299 31.21 -28.30 -4.56
CA ALA A 299 31.55 -27.05 -5.25
C ALA A 299 30.94 -26.95 -6.65
N ALA A 300 30.88 -28.07 -7.39
CA ALA A 300 30.35 -28.08 -8.75
C ALA A 300 28.83 -27.93 -8.73
N ALA A 301 28.15 -28.67 -7.85
CA ALA A 301 26.71 -28.58 -7.68
C ALA A 301 26.27 -27.20 -7.18
N VAL A 302 26.97 -26.63 -6.19
CA VAL A 302 26.71 -25.27 -5.69
C VAL A 302 26.89 -24.23 -6.79
N SER A 303 27.98 -24.30 -7.57
CA SER A 303 28.22 -23.36 -8.66
C SER A 303 27.15 -23.44 -9.75
N ALA A 304 26.74 -24.65 -10.13
CA ALA A 304 25.70 -24.87 -11.13
C ALA A 304 24.34 -24.35 -10.62
N ALA A 305 23.95 -24.74 -9.41
CA ALA A 305 22.68 -24.33 -8.79
C ALA A 305 22.61 -22.81 -8.60
N SER A 306 23.69 -22.17 -8.15
CA SER A 306 23.75 -20.70 -7.99
C SER A 306 23.56 -19.97 -9.34
N GLY A 307 24.15 -20.51 -10.41
CA GLY A 307 23.96 -20.00 -11.77
C GLY A 307 22.51 -20.15 -12.28
N SER A 308 21.87 -21.29 -11.99
CA SER A 308 20.46 -21.55 -12.27
C SER A 308 19.53 -20.63 -11.48
N VAL A 309 19.78 -20.41 -10.19
CA VAL A 309 19.03 -19.45 -9.36
C VAL A 309 19.13 -18.04 -9.92
N SER A 310 20.36 -17.59 -10.25
CA SER A 310 20.58 -16.26 -10.82
C SER A 310 19.83 -16.07 -12.14
N SER A 311 19.79 -17.12 -12.97
CA SER A 311 19.05 -17.14 -14.23
C SER A 311 17.52 -17.17 -14.02
N PHE A 312 17.05 -17.88 -12.99
CA PHE A 312 15.64 -17.99 -12.64
C PHE A 312 15.09 -16.66 -12.10
N ILE A 313 15.82 -16.02 -11.16
CA ILE A 313 15.52 -14.66 -10.70
C ILE A 313 15.58 -13.70 -11.88
N GLY A 314 16.64 -13.76 -12.70
CA GLY A 314 16.71 -13.10 -14.00
C GLY A 314 16.56 -11.57 -13.95
N LEU A 315 17.08 -10.91 -12.92
CA LEU A 315 17.09 -9.45 -12.77
C LEU A 315 18.06 -8.79 -13.76
N THR A 316 17.66 -8.70 -15.03
CA THR A 316 18.39 -7.94 -16.04
C THR A 316 18.23 -6.43 -15.82
N ARG A 317 19.08 -5.63 -16.46
CA ARG A 317 18.99 -4.16 -16.41
C ARG A 317 17.64 -3.65 -16.89
N GLU A 318 17.09 -4.24 -17.95
CA GLU A 318 15.77 -3.90 -18.51
C GLU A 318 14.66 -4.21 -17.51
N ARG A 319 14.80 -5.30 -16.75
CA ARG A 319 13.83 -5.67 -15.72
C ARG A 319 13.90 -4.75 -14.52
N ILE A 320 15.10 -4.40 -14.06
CA ILE A 320 15.31 -3.37 -13.02
C ILE A 320 14.66 -2.05 -13.46
N ALA A 321 14.87 -1.63 -14.71
CA ALA A 321 14.24 -0.44 -15.28
C ALA A 321 12.70 -0.55 -15.27
N SER A 322 12.15 -1.68 -15.72
CA SER A 322 10.71 -1.94 -15.72
C SER A 322 10.10 -1.87 -14.31
N ILE A 323 10.72 -2.54 -13.33
CA ILE A 323 10.27 -2.53 -11.92
C ILE A 323 10.33 -1.10 -11.34
N ALA A 324 11.45 -0.39 -11.54
CA ALA A 324 11.63 0.96 -11.01
C ALA A 324 10.65 1.97 -11.63
N GLN A 325 10.31 1.80 -12.92
CA GLN A 325 9.39 2.68 -13.64
C GLN A 325 7.93 2.38 -13.34
N ASN A 326 7.54 1.10 -13.29
CA ASN A 326 6.16 0.69 -13.09
C ASN A 326 6.06 -0.62 -12.30
N MET A 327 5.98 -0.49 -10.98
CA MET A 327 5.89 -1.60 -10.05
C MET A 327 4.62 -2.45 -10.24
N TYR A 328 3.49 -1.84 -10.62
CA TYR A 328 2.23 -2.56 -10.87
C TYR A 328 2.37 -3.53 -12.05
N LYS A 329 2.96 -3.05 -13.15
CA LYS A 329 3.23 -3.86 -14.34
C LYS A 329 4.22 -4.98 -14.05
N ALA A 330 5.25 -4.67 -13.28
CA ALA A 330 6.24 -5.67 -12.88
C ALA A 330 5.62 -6.77 -12.01
N HIS A 331 4.73 -6.43 -11.08
CA HIS A 331 4.04 -7.43 -10.26
C HIS A 331 3.12 -8.33 -11.10
N LYS A 332 2.46 -7.77 -12.13
CA LYS A 332 1.70 -8.57 -13.12
C LYS A 332 2.57 -9.58 -13.86
N ASP A 333 3.72 -9.12 -14.35
CA ASP A 333 4.69 -9.98 -15.05
C ASP A 333 5.21 -11.09 -14.12
N ALA A 334 5.46 -10.77 -12.85
CA ALA A 334 5.85 -11.75 -11.83
C ALA A 334 4.82 -12.86 -11.63
N ILE A 335 3.52 -12.52 -11.59
CA ILE A 335 2.44 -13.52 -11.53
C ILE A 335 2.44 -14.39 -12.79
N ALA A 336 2.48 -13.76 -13.97
CA ALA A 336 2.47 -14.48 -15.25
C ALA A 336 3.66 -15.43 -15.43
N ARG A 337 4.79 -15.11 -14.80
CA ARG A 337 6.02 -15.93 -14.76
C ARG A 337 6.01 -17.02 -13.68
N GLY A 338 5.02 -17.02 -12.78
CA GLY A 338 4.92 -17.99 -11.71
C GLY A 338 5.93 -17.79 -10.56
N LEU A 339 6.38 -16.56 -10.31
CA LEU A 339 7.37 -16.27 -9.24
C LEU A 339 6.88 -16.56 -7.82
N PHE A 340 5.57 -16.77 -7.66
CA PHE A 340 4.93 -17.12 -6.39
C PHE A 340 4.86 -18.63 -6.15
N ALA A 341 5.14 -19.45 -7.17
CA ALA A 341 4.97 -20.90 -7.11
C ALA A 341 6.04 -21.61 -6.27
N PHE A 342 7.24 -21.03 -6.17
CA PHE A 342 8.37 -21.62 -5.46
C PHE A 342 9.09 -20.58 -4.61
N SER A 343 9.60 -21.04 -3.46
CA SER A 343 10.74 -20.38 -2.84
C SER A 343 12.03 -20.74 -3.57
N GLU A 344 13.07 -19.92 -3.42
CA GLU A 344 14.39 -20.23 -3.98
C GLU A 344 14.89 -21.61 -3.52
N ALA A 345 14.73 -21.94 -2.24
CA ALA A 345 15.10 -23.23 -1.68
C ALA A 345 14.28 -24.39 -2.31
N ALA A 346 12.97 -24.21 -2.52
CA ALA A 346 12.14 -25.21 -3.17
C ALA A 346 12.54 -25.41 -4.64
N TYR A 347 12.86 -24.34 -5.37
CA TYR A 347 13.36 -24.41 -6.73
C TYR A 347 14.68 -25.22 -6.81
N VAL A 348 15.66 -24.90 -5.96
CA VAL A 348 16.93 -25.62 -5.95
C VAL A 348 16.75 -27.09 -5.55
N ARG A 349 15.87 -27.38 -4.58
CA ARG A 349 15.64 -28.74 -4.10
C ARG A 349 14.89 -29.61 -5.11
N TYR A 350 13.80 -29.11 -5.67
CA TYR A 350 12.84 -29.93 -6.41
C TYR A 350 12.97 -29.76 -7.92
N GLU A 351 13.13 -28.54 -8.42
CA GLU A 351 13.27 -28.30 -9.87
C GLU A 351 14.69 -28.61 -10.34
N LEU A 352 15.71 -28.19 -9.59
CA LEU A 352 17.11 -28.50 -9.91
C LEU A 352 17.59 -29.86 -9.35
N ASN A 353 16.72 -30.56 -8.62
CA ASN A 353 16.99 -31.86 -8.00
C ASN A 353 18.31 -31.91 -7.19
N GLN A 354 18.63 -30.84 -6.46
CA GLN A 354 19.86 -30.76 -5.65
C GLN A 354 19.70 -31.42 -4.28
N SER A 355 20.82 -31.82 -3.67
CA SER A 355 20.81 -32.34 -2.29
C SER A 355 20.38 -31.26 -1.29
N ALA A 356 19.79 -31.65 -0.15
CA ALA A 356 19.36 -30.69 0.87
C ALA A 356 20.51 -29.78 1.37
N ASN A 357 21.74 -30.29 1.42
CA ASN A 357 22.90 -29.52 1.85
C ASN A 357 23.32 -28.49 0.77
N VAL A 358 23.27 -28.86 -0.52
CA VAL A 358 23.49 -27.91 -1.62
C VAL A 358 22.37 -26.87 -1.66
N THR A 359 21.12 -27.27 -1.44
CA THR A 359 19.97 -26.34 -1.34
C THR A 359 20.18 -25.30 -0.25
N ASP A 360 20.47 -25.73 0.98
CA ASP A 360 20.68 -24.80 2.10
C ASP A 360 21.87 -23.87 1.87
N PHE A 361 22.96 -24.41 1.31
CA PHE A 361 24.14 -23.60 1.00
C PHE A 361 23.86 -22.51 -0.05
N VAL A 362 23.03 -22.80 -1.06
CA VAL A 362 22.75 -21.88 -2.17
C VAL A 362 21.64 -20.89 -1.81
N ALA A 363 20.52 -21.39 -1.28
CA ALA A 363 19.26 -20.66 -1.14
C ALA A 363 18.74 -20.59 0.31
N GLY A 364 19.45 -21.20 1.26
CA GLY A 364 19.01 -21.35 2.64
C GLY A 364 17.80 -22.27 2.79
N THR A 365 17.08 -22.08 3.90
CA THR A 365 15.84 -22.82 4.25
C THR A 365 14.59 -21.95 4.22
N GLY A 366 14.70 -20.74 3.66
CA GLY A 366 13.59 -19.81 3.55
C GLY A 366 12.48 -20.34 2.64
N ASN A 367 11.24 -19.96 2.95
CA ASN A 367 10.07 -20.32 2.15
C ASN A 367 9.32 -19.10 1.61
N GLY A 368 10.00 -17.96 1.45
CA GLY A 368 9.41 -16.78 0.80
C GLY A 368 9.32 -16.96 -0.72
N ASP A 369 8.37 -16.30 -1.36
CA ASP A 369 8.33 -16.21 -2.83
C ASP A 369 9.42 -15.27 -3.38
N GLN A 370 9.68 -15.38 -4.68
CA GLN A 370 10.76 -14.64 -5.35
C GLN A 370 10.42 -13.21 -5.72
N TRP A 371 9.15 -12.82 -5.61
CA TRP A 371 8.77 -11.45 -5.89
C TRP A 371 9.38 -10.49 -4.87
N GLY A 372 9.48 -10.92 -3.61
CA GLY A 372 10.31 -10.30 -2.56
C GLY A 372 11.69 -9.90 -3.07
N ASP A 373 12.42 -10.89 -3.59
CA ASP A 373 13.79 -10.70 -4.08
C ASP A 373 13.86 -9.72 -5.25
N TRP A 374 12.83 -9.67 -6.11
CA TRP A 374 12.79 -8.73 -7.23
C TRP A 374 12.71 -7.28 -6.79
N TYR A 375 11.67 -6.90 -6.03
CA TYR A 375 11.49 -5.49 -5.68
C TYR A 375 12.56 -5.02 -4.69
N ASP A 376 12.96 -5.85 -3.72
CA ASP A 376 14.01 -5.48 -2.78
C ASP A 376 15.35 -5.32 -3.48
N SER A 377 15.71 -6.20 -4.44
CA SER A 377 16.94 -6.02 -5.22
C SER A 377 16.96 -4.69 -5.97
N VAL A 378 15.83 -4.24 -6.51
CA VAL A 378 15.72 -2.94 -7.18
C VAL A 378 15.89 -1.80 -6.18
N TYR A 379 15.19 -1.84 -5.05
CA TYR A 379 15.31 -0.82 -4.01
C TYR A 379 16.72 -0.75 -3.44
N PHE A 380 17.34 -1.89 -3.11
CA PHE A 380 18.69 -1.95 -2.58
C PHE A 380 19.78 -1.66 -3.61
N SER A 381 19.46 -1.67 -4.91
CA SER A 381 20.34 -1.16 -5.97
C SER A 381 20.37 0.38 -6.04
N ALA A 382 19.52 1.08 -5.29
CA ALA A 382 19.51 2.53 -5.27
C ALA A 382 20.85 3.11 -4.81
N THR A 383 21.33 4.07 -5.58
CA THR A 383 22.57 4.83 -5.30
C THR A 383 22.29 6.14 -4.58
N ALA A 384 21.03 6.61 -4.61
CA ALA A 384 20.56 7.76 -3.88
C ALA A 384 19.39 7.36 -2.98
N TRP A 385 19.49 7.73 -1.71
CA TRP A 385 18.49 7.44 -0.69
C TRP A 385 18.14 8.73 0.06
N ARG A 386 16.94 8.77 0.64
CA ARG A 386 16.49 9.84 1.51
C ARG A 386 15.94 9.29 2.83
N THR A 387 16.08 10.11 3.86
CA THR A 387 15.34 9.96 5.12
C THR A 387 14.72 11.30 5.48
N THR A 388 13.72 11.30 6.35
CA THR A 388 13.14 12.53 6.88
C THR A 388 14.12 13.21 7.83
N ASP A 389 14.26 14.52 7.70
CA ASP A 389 14.95 15.32 8.70
C ASP A 389 14.24 15.18 10.05
N LYS A 390 15.04 15.18 11.13
CA LYS A 390 14.57 15.08 12.53
C LYS A 390 13.80 13.81 12.92
N GLY A 391 13.48 12.90 12.00
CA GLY A 391 12.82 11.64 12.33
C GLY A 391 11.70 11.25 11.38
N ILE A 392 11.52 9.97 11.06
CA ILE A 392 10.38 9.48 10.24
C ILE A 392 9.06 9.73 10.97
N GLU A 393 9.08 9.86 12.30
CA GLU A 393 7.94 10.33 13.10
C GLU A 393 7.45 11.73 12.70
N MET A 394 8.23 12.55 11.99
CA MET A 394 7.73 13.80 11.42
C MET A 394 6.56 13.58 10.47
N LEU A 395 6.51 12.45 9.74
CA LEU A 395 5.36 12.08 8.92
C LEU A 395 4.07 11.97 9.74
N PRO A 396 3.91 11.04 10.70
CA PRO A 396 2.69 10.93 11.50
C PRO A 396 2.41 12.18 12.35
N ARG A 397 3.44 12.92 12.80
CA ARG A 397 3.24 14.20 13.51
C ARG A 397 2.56 15.25 12.64
N ALA A 398 2.94 15.35 11.37
CA ALA A 398 2.35 16.32 10.46
C ALA A 398 0.85 16.08 10.19
N PHE A 399 0.33 14.88 10.48
CA PHE A 399 -1.10 14.62 10.43
C PHE A 399 -1.87 15.14 11.66
N VAL A 400 -1.22 15.30 12.82
CA VAL A 400 -1.89 15.58 14.10
C VAL A 400 -2.85 16.78 14.05
N PRO A 401 -2.49 17.95 13.47
CA PRO A 401 -3.40 19.11 13.46
C PRO A 401 -4.74 18.85 12.76
N MET A 402 -4.74 18.03 11.71
CA MET A 402 -5.95 17.71 10.95
C MET A 402 -6.83 16.68 11.67
N LEU A 403 -6.23 15.87 12.55
CA LEU A 403 -6.83 14.63 13.01
C LEU A 403 -7.13 14.57 14.51
N ARG A 404 -6.45 15.39 15.33
CA ARG A 404 -6.46 15.33 16.80
C ARG A 404 -7.84 15.18 17.44
N ASP A 405 -8.84 15.90 16.94
CA ASP A 405 -10.17 15.97 17.56
C ASP A 405 -11.08 14.78 17.14
N ARG A 406 -10.57 13.86 16.32
CA ARG A 406 -11.29 12.69 15.78
C ARG A 406 -10.59 11.36 16.10
N VAL A 407 -9.49 11.39 16.86
CA VAL A 407 -8.74 10.19 17.25
C VAL A 407 -9.07 9.80 18.69
N THR A 408 -9.41 8.52 18.88
CA THR A 408 -9.49 7.93 20.22
C THR A 408 -8.22 7.12 20.50
N TYR A 409 -7.33 7.67 21.32
CA TYR A 409 -6.14 6.95 21.80
C TYR A 409 -6.50 5.99 22.93
N GLY A 410 -5.64 4.98 23.16
CA GLY A 410 -5.81 4.03 24.26
C GLY A 410 -6.90 2.96 24.04
N ARG A 411 -7.69 3.03 22.96
CA ARG A 411 -8.71 2.04 22.64
C ARG A 411 -8.12 0.82 21.94
N LYS A 412 -8.05 -0.30 22.66
CA LYS A 412 -7.61 -1.61 22.13
C LYS A 412 -8.82 -2.36 21.55
N VAL A 413 -8.96 -2.34 20.23
CA VAL A 413 -10.00 -3.13 19.53
C VAL A 413 -9.67 -4.61 19.64
N GLU A 414 -10.69 -5.43 19.93
CA GLU A 414 -10.60 -6.88 20.09
C GLU A 414 -11.62 -7.66 19.24
N GLY A 415 -12.46 -6.97 18.47
CA GLY A 415 -13.50 -7.64 17.71
C GLY A 415 -14.27 -6.77 16.76
N LEU A 416 -14.91 -7.43 15.80
CA LEU A 416 -15.88 -6.88 14.87
C LEU A 416 -17.13 -7.77 14.88
N THR A 417 -18.32 -7.16 14.87
CA THR A 417 -19.58 -7.90 14.84
C THR A 417 -20.52 -7.28 13.82
N TYR A 418 -20.89 -8.04 12.81
CA TYR A 418 -21.80 -7.60 11.78
C TYR A 418 -23.25 -7.94 12.17
N SER A 419 -24.14 -6.96 12.09
CA SER A 419 -25.58 -7.15 12.26
C SER A 419 -26.29 -6.93 10.94
N SER A 420 -27.05 -7.92 10.46
CA SER A 420 -27.86 -7.83 9.24
C SER A 420 -29.23 -7.18 9.46
N THR A 421 -29.61 -6.90 10.72
CA THR A 421 -30.92 -6.34 11.09
C THR A 421 -30.76 -5.16 12.03
N THR A 422 -31.18 -3.97 11.58
CA THR A 422 -31.36 -2.78 12.43
C THR A 422 -32.84 -2.38 12.36
N GLY A 423 -33.65 -2.85 13.31
CA GLY A 423 -35.11 -2.66 13.28
C GLY A 423 -35.77 -3.34 12.07
N ASN A 424 -36.70 -2.65 11.41
CA ASN A 424 -37.40 -3.13 10.19
C ASN A 424 -36.59 -2.93 8.89
N SER A 425 -35.31 -2.52 8.97
CA SER A 425 -34.47 -2.22 7.80
C SER A 425 -33.23 -3.12 7.73
N THR A 426 -32.94 -3.62 6.53
CA THR A 426 -31.83 -4.53 6.17
C THR A 426 -30.57 -3.79 5.71
N THR A 427 -30.19 -2.67 6.34
CA THR A 427 -29.06 -1.85 5.89
C THR A 427 -27.67 -2.35 6.30
N GLY A 428 -27.58 -3.28 7.25
CA GLY A 428 -26.36 -3.99 7.64
C GLY A 428 -25.25 -3.10 8.23
N LYS A 429 -25.00 -3.16 9.54
CA LYS A 429 -23.95 -2.37 10.23
C LYS A 429 -22.85 -3.24 10.81
N ILE A 430 -21.68 -2.63 11.04
CA ILE A 430 -20.52 -3.26 11.68
C ILE A 430 -20.25 -2.59 13.02
N ALA A 431 -20.22 -3.40 14.09
CA ALA A 431 -19.87 -2.96 15.42
C ALA A 431 -18.38 -3.22 15.71
N ILE A 432 -17.69 -2.23 16.27
CA ILE A 432 -16.32 -2.37 16.78
C ILE A 432 -16.38 -2.68 18.27
N ASN A 433 -15.66 -3.71 18.70
CA ASN A 433 -15.68 -4.18 20.08
C ASN A 433 -14.34 -3.87 20.78
N TRP A 434 -14.40 -3.34 22.01
CA TRP A 434 -13.22 -3.08 22.85
C TRP A 434 -13.52 -3.32 24.33
N ARG A 435 -12.46 -3.30 25.15
CA ARG A 435 -12.57 -3.29 26.61
C ARG A 435 -11.74 -2.16 27.20
N ASN A 436 -12.34 -1.43 28.15
CA ASN A 436 -11.60 -0.48 28.96
C ASN A 436 -10.89 -1.22 30.11
N ASP A 437 -11.54 -2.21 30.72
CA ASP A 437 -10.93 -3.15 31.66
C ASP A 437 -10.68 -4.51 30.98
N PRO A 438 -9.43 -4.99 30.86
CA PRO A 438 -9.11 -6.29 30.28
C PRO A 438 -9.86 -7.48 30.90
N PHE A 439 -10.32 -7.36 32.15
CA PHE A 439 -11.02 -8.43 32.87
C PHE A 439 -12.55 -8.32 32.79
N GLN A 440 -13.10 -7.28 32.15
CA GLN A 440 -14.55 -7.19 31.95
C GLN A 440 -15.03 -8.37 31.10
N GLN A 441 -16.19 -8.96 31.43
CA GLN A 441 -16.70 -10.15 30.74
C GLN A 441 -17.32 -9.81 29.38
N THR A 442 -18.06 -8.70 29.29
CA THR A 442 -18.74 -8.25 28.06
C THR A 442 -18.00 -7.05 27.45
N PRO A 443 -17.70 -7.06 26.13
CA PRO A 443 -17.04 -5.91 25.51
C PRO A 443 -18.03 -4.75 25.36
N GLU A 444 -17.48 -3.54 25.33
CA GLU A 444 -18.20 -2.38 24.81
C GLU A 444 -18.22 -2.44 23.28
N SER A 445 -19.24 -1.86 22.67
CA SER A 445 -19.36 -1.81 21.23
C SER A 445 -19.96 -0.52 20.70
N GLU A 446 -19.60 -0.17 19.47
CA GLU A 446 -20.14 0.98 18.76
C GLU A 446 -20.32 0.66 17.28
N GLU A 447 -21.49 1.01 16.73
CA GLU A 447 -21.88 0.68 15.36
C GLU A 447 -21.50 1.76 14.35
N TYR A 448 -21.02 1.30 13.20
CA TYR A 448 -20.62 2.08 12.04
C TYR A 448 -21.22 1.48 10.76
N ASP A 449 -21.28 2.29 9.72
CA ASP A 449 -21.73 1.84 8.40
C ASP A 449 -20.63 1.05 7.69
N TYR A 450 -19.35 1.40 7.93
CA TYR A 450 -18.17 0.69 7.44
C TYR A 450 -17.03 0.72 8.46
N ALA A 451 -16.18 -0.31 8.42
CA ALA A 451 -14.94 -0.39 9.19
C ALA A 451 -13.75 -0.59 8.24
N ILE A 452 -12.77 0.31 8.30
CA ILE A 452 -11.49 0.18 7.63
C ILE A 452 -10.45 -0.29 8.66
N VAL A 453 -9.91 -1.48 8.46
CA VAL A 453 -8.99 -2.13 9.40
C VAL A 453 -7.56 -2.02 8.88
N ALA A 454 -6.79 -1.11 9.47
CA ALA A 454 -5.37 -0.93 9.24
C ALA A 454 -4.48 -1.72 10.22
N ALA A 455 -5.09 -2.39 11.22
CA ALA A 455 -4.37 -3.25 12.16
C ALA A 455 -3.78 -4.47 11.43
N PRO A 456 -2.53 -4.88 11.73
CA PRO A 456 -1.91 -6.02 11.09
C PRO A 456 -2.63 -7.32 11.47
N PHE A 457 -2.58 -8.32 10.58
CA PHE A 457 -3.25 -9.61 10.80
C PHE A 457 -2.75 -10.39 11.99
N THR A 458 -1.54 -10.12 12.46
CA THR A 458 -0.99 -10.61 13.73
C THR A 458 -1.85 -10.21 14.94
N LYS A 459 -2.55 -9.07 14.86
CA LYS A 459 -3.51 -8.62 15.89
C LYS A 459 -4.94 -8.99 15.54
N VAL A 460 -5.34 -8.83 14.27
CA VAL A 460 -6.70 -9.18 13.83
C VAL A 460 -7.02 -10.66 14.05
N ARG A 461 -6.03 -11.57 13.93
CA ARG A 461 -6.26 -13.01 14.20
C ARG A 461 -6.58 -13.36 15.66
N LEU A 462 -6.42 -12.41 16.57
CA LEU A 462 -6.83 -12.55 17.97
C LEU A 462 -8.27 -12.05 18.21
N TRP A 463 -8.89 -11.44 17.19
CA TRP A 463 -10.21 -10.86 17.31
C TRP A 463 -11.33 -11.87 17.11
N ARG A 464 -12.50 -11.59 17.68
CA ARG A 464 -13.76 -12.17 17.18
C ARG A 464 -14.22 -11.37 15.97
N THR A 465 -14.37 -12.01 14.82
CA THR A 465 -14.78 -11.34 13.57
C THR A 465 -16.03 -12.00 12.97
N PRO A 466 -16.72 -11.34 12.03
CA PRO A 466 -17.67 -12.01 11.15
C PRO A 466 -17.00 -13.20 10.44
N ARG A 467 -17.82 -14.13 9.96
CA ARG A 467 -17.36 -15.28 9.17
C ARG A 467 -17.04 -14.83 7.74
N TYR A 468 -15.84 -14.30 7.54
CA TYR A 468 -15.32 -13.93 6.23
C TYR A 468 -15.19 -15.14 5.29
N SER A 469 -14.95 -14.89 4.02
CA SER A 469 -14.62 -15.89 3.02
C SER A 469 -13.46 -16.80 3.47
N SER A 470 -13.40 -18.01 2.91
CA SER A 470 -12.34 -18.98 3.23
C SER A 470 -10.94 -18.41 2.98
N ALA A 471 -10.76 -17.68 1.87
CA ALA A 471 -9.48 -17.05 1.54
C ALA A 471 -9.10 -15.96 2.57
N LEU A 472 -10.00 -15.02 2.87
CA LEU A 472 -9.73 -13.94 3.82
C LEU A 472 -9.53 -14.45 5.25
N SER A 473 -10.32 -15.43 5.68
CA SER A 473 -10.17 -16.09 6.99
C SER A 473 -8.80 -16.76 7.15
N ARG A 474 -8.34 -17.46 6.11
CA ARG A 474 -6.99 -18.08 6.10
C ARG A 474 -5.90 -17.04 6.02
N ALA A 475 -6.08 -15.96 5.26
CA ALA A 475 -5.11 -14.87 5.21
C ALA A 475 -4.89 -14.22 6.59
N ILE A 476 -5.99 -13.87 7.28
CA ILE A 476 -5.94 -13.30 8.64
C ILE A 476 -5.20 -14.25 9.59
N SER A 477 -5.56 -15.54 9.59
CA SER A 477 -5.02 -16.52 10.53
C SER A 477 -3.59 -16.99 10.22
N THR A 478 -3.16 -16.99 8.95
CA THR A 478 -1.91 -17.68 8.52
C THR A 478 -0.89 -16.80 7.79
N MET A 479 -1.21 -15.55 7.43
CA MET A 479 -0.21 -14.66 6.80
C MET A 479 1.04 -14.57 7.68
N ASN A 480 2.20 -14.82 7.07
CA ASN A 480 3.48 -14.82 7.77
C ASN A 480 4.03 -13.40 7.94
N TYR A 481 4.72 -13.17 9.06
CA TYR A 481 5.37 -11.90 9.39
C TYR A 481 6.81 -12.17 9.82
N SER A 482 7.73 -11.33 9.39
CA SER A 482 9.13 -11.42 9.79
C SER A 482 9.36 -10.74 11.14
N PRO A 483 10.14 -11.34 12.05
CA PRO A 483 10.58 -10.67 13.28
C PRO A 483 11.73 -9.70 12.99
N SER A 484 11.83 -8.63 13.77
CA SER A 484 12.98 -7.73 13.77
C SER A 484 13.21 -7.07 15.13
N CYS A 485 14.48 -6.83 15.47
CA CYS A 485 14.91 -6.13 16.66
C CYS A 485 15.96 -5.06 16.31
N LYS A 486 15.87 -3.91 16.98
CA LYS A 486 16.81 -2.79 16.88
C LYS A 486 17.27 -2.35 18.26
N VAL A 487 18.53 -1.94 18.38
CA VAL A 487 19.10 -1.32 19.59
C VAL A 487 19.84 -0.06 19.20
N ALA A 488 19.40 1.08 19.75
CA ALA A 488 20.07 2.36 19.64
C ALA A 488 20.90 2.65 20.88
N LEU A 489 22.12 3.14 20.70
CA LEU A 489 23.08 3.45 21.76
C LEU A 489 23.51 4.90 21.65
N HIS A 490 23.45 5.63 22.77
CA HIS A 490 23.75 7.05 22.82
C HIS A 490 25.15 7.31 23.39
N TYR A 491 25.91 8.18 22.71
CA TYR A 491 27.30 8.50 22.99
C TYR A 491 27.50 10.00 23.20
N GLN A 492 28.41 10.37 24.11
CA GLN A 492 28.74 11.75 24.46
C GLN A 492 29.24 12.56 23.26
N THR A 493 29.99 11.91 22.38
CA THR A 493 30.44 12.49 21.12
C THR A 493 30.28 11.48 19.98
N ARG A 494 30.28 12.00 18.75
CA ARG A 494 30.28 11.21 17.52
C ARG A 494 31.67 10.63 17.24
N PHE A 495 32.18 9.80 18.17
CA PHE A 495 33.57 9.33 18.14
C PHE A 495 33.92 8.57 16.85
N TRP A 496 32.95 7.90 16.23
CA TRP A 496 33.09 7.20 14.95
C TRP A 496 33.48 8.13 13.78
N GLU A 497 33.09 9.40 13.83
CA GLU A 497 33.46 10.41 12.82
C GLU A 497 34.89 10.94 13.02
N LYS A 498 35.49 10.68 14.18
CA LYS A 498 36.86 11.11 14.56
C LYS A 498 37.90 10.00 14.43
N LEU A 499 37.47 8.80 14.00
CA LEU A 499 38.37 7.69 13.71
C LEU A 499 39.24 7.99 12.48
N SER A 500 40.31 7.21 12.32
CA SER A 500 41.18 7.26 11.15
C SER A 500 41.20 5.90 10.45
N PRO A 501 40.50 5.72 9.32
CA PRO A 501 39.66 6.71 8.63
C PRO A 501 38.28 6.92 9.31
N PRO A 502 37.61 8.07 9.07
CA PRO A 502 36.34 8.39 9.73
C PRO A 502 35.17 7.61 9.13
N ILE A 503 34.17 7.32 9.95
CA ILE A 503 32.90 6.71 9.51
C ILE A 503 31.83 7.79 9.47
N LEU A 504 31.34 8.15 8.28
CA LEU A 504 30.34 9.21 8.06
C LEU A 504 29.07 8.58 7.47
N GLY A 505 28.09 8.27 8.31
CA GLY A 505 26.89 7.52 7.92
C GLY A 505 27.17 6.08 7.42
N GLY A 506 26.15 5.43 6.87
CA GLY A 506 26.25 4.07 6.33
C GLY A 506 25.96 2.95 7.34
N CYS A 507 25.68 1.76 6.84
CA CYS A 507 25.61 0.54 7.63
C CYS A 507 26.77 -0.40 7.28
N GLY A 508 27.25 -1.12 8.30
CA GLY A 508 28.20 -2.23 8.18
C GLY A 508 27.62 -3.49 8.81
N SER A 509 28.22 -4.63 8.47
CA SER A 509 27.91 -5.93 9.07
C SER A 509 29.08 -6.39 9.93
N THR A 510 28.84 -7.35 10.82
CA THR A 510 29.92 -7.97 11.61
C THR A 510 29.77 -9.48 11.60
N ASP A 511 30.82 -10.18 12.01
CA ASP A 511 30.79 -11.59 12.36
C ASP A 511 30.47 -11.83 13.85
N ILE A 512 30.19 -10.76 14.61
CA ILE A 512 29.81 -10.86 16.02
C ILE A 512 28.43 -11.54 16.09
N PRO A 513 28.31 -12.65 16.83
CA PRO A 513 27.05 -13.36 16.97
C PRO A 513 25.95 -12.44 17.48
N GLY A 514 24.91 -12.32 16.67
CA GLY A 514 23.68 -11.68 17.06
C GLY A 514 23.67 -10.15 17.10
N LEU A 515 24.56 -9.50 16.36
CA LEU A 515 24.50 -8.05 16.19
C LEU A 515 23.63 -7.62 15.00
N GLY A 516 23.62 -8.40 13.92
CA GLY A 516 23.08 -7.95 12.63
C GLY A 516 23.93 -6.82 12.04
N ASN A 517 23.30 -5.72 11.65
CA ASN A 517 23.99 -4.55 11.10
C ASN A 517 24.21 -3.46 12.16
N ILE A 518 25.36 -2.78 12.08
CA ILE A 518 25.64 -1.52 12.78
C ILE A 518 25.42 -0.38 11.79
N CYS A 519 24.56 0.58 12.13
CA CYS A 519 24.32 1.74 11.26
C CYS A 519 24.66 3.06 11.95
N TYR A 520 25.44 3.88 11.26
CA TYR A 520 25.84 5.20 11.69
C TYR A 520 24.87 6.26 11.14
N PRO A 521 24.55 7.29 11.94
CA PRO A 521 23.59 8.31 11.54
C PRO A 521 24.07 9.10 10.32
N SER A 522 23.18 9.29 9.34
CA SER A 522 23.42 10.14 8.16
C SER A 522 23.08 11.62 8.38
N TYR A 523 22.59 11.96 9.56
CA TYR A 523 22.24 13.32 9.98
C TYR A 523 23.27 13.88 10.97
N ALA A 524 23.34 15.21 11.05
CA ALA A 524 24.25 15.95 11.93
C ALA A 524 25.72 15.49 11.84
N ILE A 525 26.17 15.14 10.62
CA ILE A 525 27.55 14.74 10.35
C ILE A 525 28.48 15.93 10.65
N ASN A 526 29.63 15.66 11.29
CA ASN A 526 30.59 16.64 11.79
C ASN A 526 30.08 17.53 12.93
N SER A 527 28.94 17.19 13.54
CA SER A 527 28.50 17.87 14.76
C SER A 527 29.42 17.54 15.94
N SER A 528 29.68 18.55 16.79
CA SER A 528 30.47 18.38 18.01
C SER A 528 29.68 17.77 19.18
N GLY A 529 28.35 17.69 19.05
CA GLY A 529 27.46 17.19 20.10
C GLY A 529 27.39 15.66 20.20
N PRO A 530 26.51 15.15 21.09
CA PRO A 530 26.21 13.74 21.21
C PRO A 530 25.69 13.11 19.92
N GLY A 531 25.73 11.79 19.85
CA GLY A 531 25.17 11.05 18.71
C GLY A 531 24.66 9.68 19.08
N VAL A 532 23.87 9.10 18.17
CA VAL A 532 23.22 7.80 18.36
C VAL A 532 23.65 6.84 17.27
N ILE A 533 24.27 5.71 17.64
CA ILE A 533 24.51 4.59 16.72
C ILE A 533 23.32 3.63 16.83
N LEU A 534 22.82 3.14 15.69
CA LEU A 534 22.01 1.92 15.68
C LEU A 534 22.98 0.74 15.81
N GLY A 535 23.23 0.33 17.05
CA GLY A 535 24.27 -0.65 17.37
C GLY A 535 23.92 -2.06 16.91
N SER A 536 22.62 -2.33 16.78
CA SER A 536 22.11 -3.58 16.21
C SER A 536 20.85 -3.32 15.40
N TYR A 537 20.81 -3.90 14.21
CA TYR A 537 19.60 -4.11 13.43
C TYR A 537 19.61 -5.55 12.89
N ALA A 538 18.74 -6.38 13.46
CA ALA A 538 18.62 -7.79 13.12
C ALA A 538 17.18 -8.15 12.75
N SER A 539 17.03 -9.15 11.89
CA SER A 539 15.75 -9.74 11.46
C SER A 539 15.81 -11.27 11.51
N GLY A 540 14.67 -11.92 11.24
CA GLY A 540 14.59 -13.37 11.14
C GLY A 540 14.93 -14.10 12.46
N THR A 541 15.54 -15.28 12.35
CA THR A 541 15.83 -16.15 13.51
C THR A 541 16.63 -15.46 14.61
N ALA A 542 17.58 -14.60 14.24
CA ALA A 542 18.37 -13.84 15.21
C ALA A 542 17.48 -12.89 16.03
N ALA A 543 16.60 -12.13 15.36
CA ALA A 543 15.67 -11.22 16.05
C ALA A 543 14.70 -11.96 16.99
N ARG A 544 14.26 -13.17 16.63
CA ARG A 544 13.45 -14.01 17.54
C ARG A 544 14.20 -14.31 18.84
N SER A 545 15.48 -14.69 18.75
CA SER A 545 16.32 -14.95 19.92
C SER A 545 16.53 -13.69 20.77
N PHE A 546 16.74 -12.52 20.16
CA PHE A 546 16.90 -11.26 20.91
C PHE A 546 15.62 -10.77 21.56
N ALA A 547 14.46 -11.06 20.97
CA ALA A 547 13.18 -10.72 21.55
C ALA A 547 12.96 -11.44 22.90
N ALA A 548 13.53 -12.63 23.06
CA ALA A 548 13.45 -13.43 24.30
C ALA A 548 14.40 -12.98 25.41
N LEU A 549 15.44 -12.20 25.09
CA LEU A 549 16.34 -11.63 26.09
C LEU A 549 15.67 -10.50 26.88
N SER A 550 16.13 -10.30 28.12
CA SER A 550 15.86 -9.06 28.84
C SER A 550 16.42 -7.88 28.04
N GLU A 551 15.81 -6.70 28.21
CA GLU A 551 16.30 -5.50 27.55
C GLU A 551 17.76 -5.19 27.90
N ALA A 552 18.10 -5.27 29.20
CA ALA A 552 19.44 -5.01 29.69
C ALA A 552 20.48 -5.98 29.12
N ASP A 553 20.17 -7.28 29.05
CA ASP A 553 21.10 -8.28 28.50
C ASP A 553 21.36 -8.05 27.01
N HIS A 554 20.29 -7.77 26.25
CA HIS A 554 20.42 -7.50 24.81
C HIS A 554 21.23 -6.23 24.57
N VAL A 555 20.94 -5.13 25.28
CA VAL A 555 21.68 -3.87 25.14
C VAL A 555 23.14 -4.04 25.56
N ALA A 556 23.41 -4.75 26.66
CA ALA A 556 24.78 -5.01 27.12
C ALA A 556 25.57 -5.86 26.10
N LEU A 557 24.92 -6.82 25.45
CA LEU A 557 25.50 -7.59 24.34
C LEU A 557 25.89 -6.66 23.17
N VAL A 558 24.97 -5.80 22.74
CA VAL A 558 25.22 -4.83 21.66
C VAL A 558 26.32 -3.85 22.04
N GLN A 559 26.33 -3.33 23.27
CA GLN A 559 27.40 -2.42 23.73
C GLN A 559 28.78 -3.10 23.70
N ARG A 560 28.89 -4.34 24.18
CA ARG A 560 30.16 -5.10 24.09
C ARG A 560 30.60 -5.30 22.64
N ALA A 561 29.65 -5.57 21.74
CA ALA A 561 29.93 -5.71 20.33
C ALA A 561 30.43 -4.41 19.67
N ILE A 562 29.88 -3.25 20.05
CA ILE A 562 30.38 -1.95 19.58
C ILE A 562 31.79 -1.66 20.14
N VAL A 563 32.08 -2.07 21.38
CA VAL A 563 33.45 -1.99 21.94
C VAL A 563 34.41 -2.92 21.21
N GLU A 564 33.99 -4.13 20.82
CA GLU A 564 34.82 -5.02 19.98
C GLU A 564 35.10 -4.40 18.60
N ALA A 565 34.09 -3.79 17.99
CA ALA A 565 34.21 -3.16 16.67
C ALA A 565 35.09 -1.90 16.67
N HIS A 566 35.04 -1.08 17.74
CA HIS A 566 35.67 0.24 17.76
C HIS A 566 36.71 0.48 18.86
N GLY A 567 36.94 -0.50 19.73
CA GLY A 567 37.86 -0.42 20.85
C GLY A 567 37.32 0.33 22.07
N PRO A 568 38.19 0.59 23.07
CA PRO A 568 37.82 1.16 24.36
C PRO A 568 37.10 2.51 24.30
N ILE A 569 37.35 3.30 23.26
CA ILE A 569 36.70 4.61 23.07
C ILE A 569 35.16 4.51 23.06
N ALA A 570 34.60 3.42 22.56
CA ALA A 570 33.15 3.21 22.61
C ALA A 570 32.65 3.01 24.05
N ALA A 571 33.42 2.39 24.94
CA ALA A 571 33.05 2.28 26.34
C ALA A 571 33.16 3.64 27.04
N GLU A 572 34.25 4.37 26.81
CA GLU A 572 34.52 5.69 27.39
C GLU A 572 33.47 6.73 27.01
N GLN A 573 33.00 6.70 25.75
CA GLN A 573 32.05 7.67 25.22
C GLN A 573 30.59 7.26 25.46
N SER A 574 30.32 6.05 25.94
CA SER A 574 28.95 5.61 26.21
C SER A 574 28.34 6.47 27.31
N THR A 575 27.08 6.88 27.11
CA THR A 575 26.33 7.63 28.13
C THR A 575 25.51 6.72 29.05
N GLY A 576 25.42 5.43 28.71
CA GLY A 576 24.47 4.50 29.33
C GLY A 576 23.02 4.67 28.84
N ASN A 577 22.69 5.72 28.08
CA ASN A 577 21.36 5.87 27.48
C ASN A 577 21.22 5.00 26.23
N TYR A 578 20.08 4.33 26.10
CA TYR A 578 19.78 3.44 24.98
C TYR A 578 18.27 3.35 24.73
N ASP A 579 17.89 2.75 23.60
CA ASP A 579 16.53 2.28 23.36
C ASP A 579 16.55 0.95 22.59
N ARG A 580 15.57 0.09 22.86
CA ARG A 580 15.42 -1.22 22.22
C ARG A 580 14.01 -1.37 21.69
N GLN A 581 13.90 -1.76 20.42
CA GLN A 581 12.63 -2.14 19.82
C GLN A 581 12.73 -3.54 19.23
N CYS A 582 12.02 -4.49 19.82
CA CYS A 582 11.71 -5.78 19.20
C CYS A 582 10.25 -5.79 18.77
N TRP A 583 9.99 -6.03 17.49
CA TRP A 583 8.65 -5.97 16.94
C TRP A 583 7.80 -7.21 17.25
N GLU A 584 8.46 -8.36 17.44
CA GLU A 584 7.81 -9.63 17.75
C GLU A 584 7.03 -9.59 19.08
N THR A 585 7.56 -8.86 20.07
CA THR A 585 6.96 -8.70 21.40
C THR A 585 6.23 -7.37 21.55
N ASP A 586 6.05 -6.63 20.45
CA ASP A 586 5.29 -5.39 20.48
C ASP A 586 3.79 -5.66 20.67
N GLU A 587 3.20 -5.06 21.71
CA GLU A 587 1.79 -5.29 22.04
C GLU A 587 0.82 -4.81 20.94
N HIS A 588 1.25 -3.94 20.02
CA HIS A 588 0.42 -3.36 18.96
C HIS A 588 0.73 -3.92 17.57
N GLN A 589 1.87 -4.60 17.36
CA GLN A 589 2.21 -5.20 16.07
C GLN A 589 2.46 -6.71 16.10
N ALA A 590 3.17 -7.27 17.09
CA ALA A 590 3.53 -8.71 17.14
C ALA A 590 4.10 -9.26 15.81
N GLY A 591 5.08 -8.55 15.26
CA GLY A 591 5.70 -8.80 13.97
C GLY A 591 6.22 -7.49 13.39
N ALA A 592 7.28 -7.53 12.57
CA ALA A 592 7.90 -6.32 12.02
C ALA A 592 7.26 -5.88 10.69
N TRP A 593 7.08 -6.82 9.76
CA TRP A 593 6.42 -6.62 8.47
C TRP A 593 5.89 -7.95 7.93
N ALA A 594 4.91 -7.89 7.03
CA ALA A 594 4.43 -9.06 6.32
C ALA A 594 5.55 -9.66 5.47
N SER A 595 5.69 -10.98 5.53
CA SER A 595 6.72 -11.72 4.83
C SER A 595 6.08 -13.00 4.30
N PRO A 596 5.25 -12.92 3.25
CA PRO A 596 4.46 -14.05 2.78
C PRO A 596 5.34 -15.27 2.52
N ASN A 597 4.83 -16.46 2.85
CA ASN A 597 5.40 -17.69 2.34
C ASN A 597 5.01 -17.86 0.86
N ALA A 598 5.74 -18.70 0.13
CA ALA A 598 5.46 -19.06 -1.25
C ALA A 598 3.97 -19.44 -1.41
N GLY A 599 3.33 -18.83 -2.41
CA GLY A 599 1.90 -18.98 -2.71
C GLY A 599 0.92 -18.26 -1.76
N GLN A 600 1.38 -17.51 -0.75
CA GLN A 600 0.45 -16.74 0.11
C GLN A 600 0.03 -15.43 -0.53
N GLN A 601 0.95 -14.71 -1.18
CA GLN A 601 0.65 -13.37 -1.72
C GLN A 601 -0.32 -13.44 -2.90
N ASP A 602 -0.04 -14.26 -3.91
CA ASP A 602 -0.90 -14.45 -5.09
C ASP A 602 -2.30 -14.97 -4.71
N LEU A 603 -2.38 -15.88 -3.73
CA LEU A 603 -3.63 -16.44 -3.23
C LEU A 603 -4.47 -15.42 -2.46
N TYR A 604 -3.86 -14.61 -1.60
CA TYR A 604 -4.59 -13.78 -0.65
C TYR A 604 -4.84 -12.34 -1.11
N LEU A 605 -3.99 -11.77 -1.98
CA LEU A 605 -4.21 -10.40 -2.49
C LEU A 605 -5.63 -10.18 -3.05
N PRO A 606 -6.20 -11.06 -3.89
CA PRO A 606 -7.55 -10.89 -4.41
C PRO A 606 -8.63 -10.81 -3.31
N ALA A 607 -8.43 -11.49 -2.18
CA ALA A 607 -9.37 -11.47 -1.07
C ALA A 607 -9.36 -10.12 -0.33
N TYR A 608 -8.22 -9.43 -0.26
CA TYR A 608 -8.13 -8.08 0.32
C TYR A 608 -8.83 -7.03 -0.53
N TYR A 609 -9.10 -7.36 -1.79
CA TYR A 609 -9.70 -6.45 -2.75
C TYR A 609 -11.24 -6.47 -2.72
N GLN A 610 -11.81 -7.30 -1.85
CA GLN A 610 -13.24 -7.39 -1.60
C GLN A 610 -13.60 -6.68 -0.29
N THR A 611 -14.78 -6.08 -0.26
CA THR A 611 -15.39 -5.60 1.00
C THR A 611 -16.32 -6.67 1.51
N GLU A 612 -16.04 -7.20 2.70
CA GLU A 612 -16.84 -8.26 3.31
C GLU A 612 -17.45 -7.74 4.62
N PHE A 613 -18.77 -7.91 4.79
CA PHE A 613 -19.48 -7.48 6.01
C PHE A 613 -19.17 -6.03 6.41
N LYS A 614 -19.17 -5.12 5.42
CA LYS A 614 -18.83 -3.69 5.58
C LYS A 614 -17.41 -3.44 6.12
N THR A 615 -16.53 -4.43 6.00
CA THR A 615 -15.13 -4.36 6.45
C THR A 615 -14.18 -4.29 5.25
N ILE A 616 -13.22 -3.37 5.31
CA ILE A 616 -12.14 -3.22 4.33
C ILE A 616 -10.81 -3.32 5.07
N PHE A 617 -9.92 -4.21 4.64
CA PHE A 617 -8.57 -4.34 5.22
C PHE A 617 -7.57 -3.50 4.43
N ILE A 618 -6.69 -2.76 5.10
CA ILE A 618 -5.60 -1.97 4.52
C ILE A 618 -4.32 -2.12 5.35
N GLY A 619 -3.19 -1.65 4.81
CA GLY A 619 -1.87 -1.76 5.43
C GLY A 619 -0.88 -2.45 4.49
N GLU A 620 0.41 -2.33 4.80
CA GLU A 620 1.49 -2.90 3.97
C GLU A 620 1.32 -4.40 3.72
N HIS A 621 0.78 -5.14 4.69
CA HIS A 621 0.43 -6.56 4.57
C HIS A 621 -0.68 -6.89 3.56
N THR A 622 -1.40 -5.87 3.07
CA THR A 622 -2.43 -5.99 2.03
C THR A 622 -2.00 -5.39 0.68
N SER A 623 -0.75 -4.95 0.57
CA SER A 623 -0.13 -4.50 -0.67
C SER A 623 0.75 -5.62 -1.24
N TYR A 624 1.28 -5.41 -2.45
CA TYR A 624 2.13 -6.35 -3.15
C TYR A 624 3.64 -6.12 -2.89
N THR A 625 4.00 -5.02 -2.24
CA THR A 625 5.36 -4.82 -1.68
C THR A 625 5.23 -4.76 -0.16
N HIS A 626 6.23 -5.24 0.57
CA HIS A 626 6.14 -5.35 2.03
C HIS A 626 7.30 -4.60 2.72
N ALA A 627 7.11 -4.22 3.98
CA ALA A 627 8.08 -3.49 4.81
C ALA A 627 8.33 -1.99 4.45
N TRP A 628 7.63 -1.45 3.45
CA TRP A 628 7.82 -0.08 2.96
C TRP A 628 6.62 0.84 3.27
N ILE A 629 6.89 2.13 3.55
CA ILE A 629 5.82 3.12 3.78
C ILE A 629 4.96 3.29 2.53
N PHE A 630 5.56 3.26 1.34
CA PHE A 630 4.83 3.30 0.07
C PHE A 630 3.69 2.27 0.05
N SER A 631 3.97 1.01 0.40
CA SER A 631 2.99 -0.08 0.46
C SER A 631 1.81 0.22 1.39
N ALA A 632 2.07 0.88 2.52
CA ALA A 632 1.01 1.32 3.43
C ALA A 632 0.17 2.45 2.82
N LEU A 633 0.78 3.41 2.12
CA LEU A 633 0.06 4.51 1.46
C LEU A 633 -0.76 4.01 0.26
N ASP A 634 -0.16 3.17 -0.58
CA ASP A 634 -0.78 2.50 -1.72
C ASP A 634 -2.03 1.72 -1.28
N SER A 635 -1.91 0.86 -0.25
CA SER A 635 -3.07 0.14 0.29
C SER A 635 -4.16 1.06 0.88
N ALA A 636 -3.80 2.23 1.40
CA ALA A 636 -4.76 3.20 1.92
C ALA A 636 -5.55 3.90 0.80
N VAL A 637 -4.87 4.24 -0.31
CA VAL A 637 -5.51 4.74 -1.53
C VAL A 637 -6.49 3.69 -2.05
N ARG A 638 -6.06 2.43 -2.16
CA ARG A 638 -6.90 1.29 -2.57
C ARG A 638 -8.16 1.17 -1.72
N GLY A 639 -8.01 1.07 -0.39
CA GLY A 639 -9.13 0.87 0.52
C GLY A 639 -10.09 2.06 0.56
N THR A 640 -9.57 3.26 0.35
CA THR A 640 -10.41 4.46 0.25
C THR A 640 -11.24 4.44 -1.04
N VAL A 641 -10.60 4.11 -2.17
CA VAL A 641 -11.28 3.96 -3.46
C VAL A 641 -12.37 2.88 -3.38
N GLN A 642 -12.08 1.73 -2.78
CA GLN A 642 -13.08 0.68 -2.51
C GLN A 642 -14.29 1.20 -1.76
N LEU A 643 -14.07 1.92 -0.66
CA LEU A 643 -15.13 2.50 0.14
C LEU A 643 -15.96 3.54 -0.62
N LEU A 644 -15.32 4.37 -1.45
CA LEU A 644 -16.02 5.36 -2.25
C LEU A 644 -16.89 4.68 -3.32
N LEU A 645 -16.37 3.63 -3.97
CA LEU A 645 -17.14 2.83 -4.94
C LEU A 645 -18.30 2.07 -4.28
N GLU A 646 -18.12 1.53 -3.07
CA GLU A 646 -19.21 0.96 -2.24
C GLU A 646 -20.35 1.95 -2.00
N GLN A 647 -20.04 3.25 -2.03
CA GLN A 647 -20.98 4.32 -1.82
C GLN A 647 -21.41 4.99 -3.13
N GLY A 648 -20.97 4.47 -4.29
CA GLY A 648 -21.26 5.02 -5.62
C GLY A 648 -20.63 6.39 -5.91
N LEU A 649 -19.62 6.77 -5.14
CA LEU A 649 -18.84 8.00 -5.29
C LEU A 649 -17.68 7.80 -6.29
N VAL A 650 -18.02 7.61 -7.57
CA VAL A 650 -17.05 7.29 -8.63
C VAL A 650 -16.17 8.48 -8.96
N ASP A 651 -16.73 9.70 -8.99
CA ASP A 651 -15.97 10.91 -9.31
C ASP A 651 -14.91 11.19 -8.24
N GLU A 652 -15.27 11.05 -6.96
CA GLU A 652 -14.36 11.19 -5.82
C GLU A 652 -13.28 10.09 -5.85
N ALA A 653 -13.67 8.84 -6.15
CA ALA A 653 -12.72 7.74 -6.32
C ALA A 653 -11.70 8.02 -7.43
N LYS A 654 -12.16 8.52 -8.59
CA LYS A 654 -11.28 8.92 -9.70
C LYS A 654 -10.34 10.05 -9.29
N GLN A 655 -10.83 11.07 -8.58
CA GLN A 655 -9.99 12.16 -8.10
C GLN A 655 -8.84 11.67 -7.22
N ILE A 656 -9.13 10.76 -6.27
CA ILE A 656 -8.10 10.16 -5.42
C ILE A 656 -7.06 9.42 -6.25
N VAL A 657 -7.50 8.60 -7.22
CA VAL A 657 -6.58 7.86 -8.09
C VAL A 657 -5.73 8.83 -8.93
N GLN A 658 -6.32 9.87 -9.52
CA GLN A 658 -5.60 10.90 -10.30
C GLN A 658 -4.56 11.65 -9.47
N GLU A 659 -4.84 11.85 -8.19
CA GLU A 659 -3.93 12.55 -7.30
C GLU A 659 -2.79 11.66 -6.81
N TRP A 660 -3.08 10.43 -6.39
CA TRP A 660 -2.13 9.64 -5.61
C TRP A 660 -1.49 8.48 -6.35
N MET A 661 -2.13 7.94 -7.39
CA MET A 661 -1.68 6.66 -7.99
C MET A 661 -0.64 6.76 -9.10
N GLY A 662 -0.14 7.97 -9.41
CA GLY A 662 1.04 8.12 -10.27
C GLY A 662 0.86 9.15 -11.38
N ARG A 663 1.07 10.42 -11.03
CA ARG A 663 1.33 11.48 -12.02
C ARG A 663 2.71 11.36 -12.69
N TRP A 664 3.52 10.41 -12.24
CA TRP A 664 4.95 10.26 -12.57
C TRP A 664 5.29 8.89 -13.17
N ILE A 665 4.34 7.96 -13.24
CA ILE A 665 4.50 6.69 -13.96
C ILE A 665 3.92 6.92 -15.34
N GLU A 666 4.77 7.12 -16.35
CA GLU A 666 4.34 7.13 -17.75
C GLU A 666 4.05 5.69 -18.20
N ILE A 667 2.86 5.43 -18.74
CA ILE A 667 2.45 4.14 -19.31
C ILE A 667 2.59 4.17 -20.83
#